data_AF-A0A970RTH7-F1
#
_entry.id   AF-A0A970RTH7-F1
#
_cell.length_a   1.000
_cell.length_b   1.000
_cell.length_c   1.000
_cell.angle_alpha   90.00
_cell.angle_beta   90.00
_cell.angle_gamma   90.00
#
_symmetry.space_group_name_H-M   'P 1'
#
loop_
_entity.id
_entity.type
_entity.pdbx_description
1 polymer ?
#
loop_
_entity_poly.entity_id
_entity_poly.type
_entity_poly.pdbx_seq_one_letter_code
_entity_poly.pdbx_strand_id
1 'polypeptide(L)'
;MGKRIIKKFIICLLVAAVALGSVFAVAGCNLIVENEYRTANQVLATVKGVNGIVLTVTQNEIMDYYNTYGPYLTNPNYGYNYTVEEAFEWCLENKIKSKYLITVAMVYLTNTSTPNASIQARQSVRMFPNSLTKPEDALTLAEYYAAVYSTKESIESSLESLTKQAYQDKLLTAYNKVIANGGNQNIDRIEFADETKEYLKIKDDETKKNEYYVNQGIDKNSIKVVIVYDDGSKSDAFIVPDSMYTTAIDTSSEKKDNTFVISVDEKVVDKDGNISYESHTLTYTFDVVKPRATREKEDTMPIDNIKIGDIEVSRYATKAELEQAGLNLAELEISAIDPVAKYNSLKNDLTADRDLVEAYRQLNENIKRSNKDFSYFLAQAYESAVLSALQHEVKKAALISNPVTQAQVINEFKFLYETGRSSYVDSKDRVQTFGSSITQGIESLYYYPNDIPKLSDYFFVYQMLLKFSDEQSAFLSSQVGSNKELAKQYYEVYKEQITVKKSNLNYDADFDCPYHEEGRGDCIYEGDGTCPSSPYELTGNGHDGEIVYKSYTEITTALQNDLSAIYACTDITDAEKSQEALNKFLDYVYKYNDDPGVMNTSAGYAISPEGEPDPNNGFDKDFLALCRRVYDYSGKVGNAFDADGQLAVEMTSFGAHIVMISMTPFKDGGLDNLLDDNAKVLAYLNRAINIDGDTLFDTLKKNLEEDIKTRAYNTFTDEHVKADLTEDESIVTIETKKVEKMIKKYTGK
;
A
#
# COMPACT_ATOMS: atom_id res chain seq x y z
N MET A 1 -45.69 -40.82 44.60
CA MET A 1 -46.28 -40.54 43.26
C MET A 1 -46.45 -39.05 42.92
N GLY A 2 -46.17 -38.08 43.82
CA GLY A 2 -46.47 -36.65 43.59
C GLY A 2 -45.37 -35.75 42.98
N LYS A 3 -44.14 -36.22 42.76
CA LYS A 3 -43.03 -35.37 42.23
C LYS A 3 -42.78 -35.48 40.71
N ARG A 4 -43.38 -36.45 40.01
CA ARG A 4 -43.21 -36.64 38.56
C ARG A 4 -44.25 -35.89 37.70
N ILE A 5 -45.40 -35.52 38.25
CA ILE A 5 -46.48 -34.84 37.50
C ILE A 5 -46.24 -33.31 37.45
N ILE A 6 -45.67 -32.72 38.51
CA ILE A 6 -45.37 -31.28 38.58
C ILE A 6 -44.25 -30.88 37.59
N LYS A 7 -43.23 -31.73 37.38
CA LYS A 7 -42.18 -31.46 36.38
C LYS A 7 -42.67 -31.51 34.93
N LYS A 8 -43.66 -32.37 34.61
CA LYS A 8 -44.22 -32.46 33.25
C LYS A 8 -45.16 -31.29 32.92
N PHE A 9 -45.85 -30.73 33.91
CA PHE A 9 -46.71 -29.56 33.74
C PHE A 9 -45.91 -28.25 33.60
N ILE A 10 -44.78 -28.12 34.30
CA ILE A 10 -43.85 -26.98 34.16
C ILE A 10 -43.13 -27.00 32.80
N ILE A 11 -42.75 -28.18 32.30
CA ILE A 11 -42.11 -28.32 30.99
C ILE A 11 -43.11 -28.03 29.86
N CYS A 12 -44.40 -28.41 29.99
CA CYS A 12 -45.41 -28.03 28.99
C CYS A 12 -45.72 -26.53 28.99
N LEU A 13 -45.64 -25.84 30.14
CA LEU A 13 -45.78 -24.37 30.23
C LEU A 13 -44.55 -23.63 29.68
N LEU A 14 -43.34 -24.17 29.84
CA LEU A 14 -42.12 -23.63 29.24
C LEU A 14 -42.07 -23.85 27.72
N VAL A 15 -42.53 -24.99 27.22
CA VAL A 15 -42.62 -25.26 25.78
C VAL A 15 -43.74 -24.44 25.12
N ALA A 16 -44.86 -24.21 25.82
CA ALA A 16 -45.91 -23.30 25.35
C ALA A 16 -45.49 -21.82 25.39
N ALA A 17 -44.67 -21.41 26.37
CA ALA A 17 -44.11 -20.04 26.44
C ALA A 17 -43.03 -19.79 25.37
N VAL A 18 -42.24 -20.81 25.01
CA VAL A 18 -41.27 -20.75 23.90
C VAL A 18 -41.99 -20.79 22.53
N ALA A 19 -43.10 -21.53 22.41
CA ALA A 19 -43.91 -21.57 21.19
C ALA A 19 -44.82 -20.33 20.99
N LEU A 20 -45.19 -19.61 22.07
CA LEU A 20 -45.85 -18.30 21.97
C LEU A 20 -44.83 -17.15 21.85
N GLY A 21 -43.61 -17.33 22.37
CA GLY A 21 -42.48 -16.43 22.17
C GLY A 21 -41.98 -16.39 20.73
N SER A 22 -42.09 -17.47 19.96
CA SER A 22 -41.66 -17.51 18.55
C SER A 22 -42.61 -16.78 17.58
N VAL A 23 -43.83 -16.42 18.00
CA VAL A 23 -44.75 -15.59 17.18
C VAL A 23 -44.55 -14.09 17.46
N PHE A 24 -44.02 -13.71 18.63
CA PHE A 24 -43.67 -12.32 18.96
C PHE A 24 -42.17 -11.99 18.79
N ALA A 25 -41.28 -12.98 18.72
CA ALA A 25 -39.84 -12.77 18.55
C ALA A 25 -39.44 -12.31 17.13
N VAL A 26 -40.22 -12.64 16.09
CA VAL A 26 -39.92 -12.17 14.73
C VAL A 26 -40.25 -10.68 14.56
N ALA A 27 -41.32 -10.20 15.22
CA ALA A 27 -41.60 -8.77 15.31
C ALA A 27 -40.71 -8.06 16.36
N GLY A 28 -40.35 -8.75 17.45
CA GLY A 28 -39.54 -8.23 18.55
C GLY A 28 -38.06 -8.04 18.21
N CYS A 29 -37.43 -8.97 17.48
CA CYS A 29 -36.07 -8.79 16.97
C CYS A 29 -36.03 -7.67 15.92
N ASN A 30 -37.02 -7.58 15.03
CA ASN A 30 -37.15 -6.45 14.10
C ASN A 30 -37.40 -5.13 14.83
N LEU A 31 -38.22 -5.10 15.88
CA LEU A 31 -38.44 -3.91 16.71
C LEU A 31 -37.20 -3.50 17.52
N ILE A 32 -36.43 -4.45 18.03
CA ILE A 32 -35.16 -4.19 18.74
C ILE A 32 -34.12 -3.65 17.77
N VAL A 33 -33.97 -4.28 16.60
CA VAL A 33 -33.05 -3.88 15.53
C VAL A 33 -33.46 -2.53 14.90
N GLU A 34 -34.74 -2.29 14.63
CA GLU A 34 -35.25 -0.98 14.19
C GLU A 34 -35.03 0.11 15.25
N ASN A 35 -35.16 -0.23 16.54
CA ASN A 35 -34.93 0.70 17.63
C ASN A 35 -33.43 0.97 17.85
N GLU A 36 -32.56 -0.01 17.58
CA GLU A 36 -31.10 0.16 17.52
C GLU A 36 -30.68 1.03 16.34
N TYR A 37 -31.23 0.80 15.14
CA TYR A 37 -30.98 1.65 13.96
C TYR A 37 -31.48 3.08 14.13
N ARG A 38 -32.64 3.27 14.77
CA ARG A 38 -33.16 4.61 15.10
C ARG A 38 -32.28 5.33 16.13
N THR A 39 -31.67 4.58 17.05
CA THR A 39 -30.74 5.15 18.05
C THR A 39 -29.39 5.48 17.41
N ALA A 40 -28.87 4.61 16.55
CA ALA A 40 -27.62 4.79 15.81
C ALA A 40 -27.64 6.06 14.91
N ASN A 41 -28.76 6.31 14.23
CA ASN A 41 -28.93 7.45 13.33
C ASN A 41 -29.54 8.69 14.00
N GLN A 42 -29.49 8.75 15.33
CA GLN A 42 -30.06 9.85 16.09
C GLN A 42 -29.21 11.12 15.92
N VAL A 43 -29.84 12.23 15.51
CA VAL A 43 -29.18 13.54 15.45
C VAL A 43 -28.84 14.00 16.87
N LEU A 44 -27.55 14.24 17.10
CA LEU A 44 -26.97 14.73 18.35
C LEU A 44 -26.70 16.24 18.32
N ALA A 45 -26.35 16.78 17.16
CA ALA A 45 -26.21 18.23 16.98
C ALA A 45 -26.70 18.68 15.60
N THR A 46 -27.19 19.91 15.53
CA THR A 46 -27.51 20.61 14.29
C THR A 46 -26.61 21.82 14.16
N VAL A 47 -25.96 21.96 13.01
CA VAL A 47 -25.05 23.07 12.69
C VAL A 47 -25.69 23.92 11.61
N LYS A 48 -26.10 25.13 11.98
CA LYS A 48 -26.60 26.18 11.09
C LYS A 48 -25.40 26.99 10.62
N GLY A 49 -24.92 26.61 9.43
CA GLY A 49 -23.80 27.25 8.79
C GLY A 49 -24.13 28.56 8.09
N VAL A 50 -23.19 29.00 7.26
CA VAL A 50 -23.30 30.24 6.48
C VAL A 50 -24.41 30.13 5.42
N ASN A 51 -25.08 31.24 5.11
CA ASN A 51 -26.17 31.33 4.12
C ASN A 51 -27.34 30.36 4.36
N GLY A 52 -27.57 29.95 5.61
CA GLY A 52 -28.71 29.10 5.99
C GLY A 52 -28.53 27.62 5.62
N ILE A 53 -27.32 27.20 5.25
CA ILE A 53 -26.98 25.78 5.06
C ILE A 53 -27.06 25.09 6.43
N VAL A 54 -27.74 23.95 6.50
CA VAL A 54 -27.91 23.20 7.75
C VAL A 54 -27.37 21.79 7.57
N LEU A 55 -26.39 21.42 8.41
CA LEU A 55 -25.85 20.09 8.50
C LEU A 55 -26.11 19.50 9.89
N THR A 56 -26.10 18.18 10.00
CA THR A 56 -26.35 17.49 11.27
C THR A 56 -25.19 16.59 11.63
N VAL A 57 -24.96 16.42 12.93
CA VAL A 57 -24.06 15.41 13.48
C VAL A 57 -24.92 14.33 14.12
N THR A 58 -24.73 13.10 13.68
CA THR A 58 -25.46 11.91 14.14
C THR A 58 -24.62 11.09 15.12
N GLN A 59 -25.30 10.25 15.90
CA GLN A 59 -24.64 9.35 16.84
C GLN A 59 -23.62 8.42 16.15
N ASN A 60 -23.93 7.86 14.99
CA ASN A 60 -22.98 7.02 14.25
C ASN A 60 -21.72 7.75 13.82
N GLU A 61 -21.82 8.97 13.30
CA GLU A 61 -20.63 9.74 12.93
C GLU A 61 -19.71 9.99 14.13
N ILE A 62 -20.28 10.16 15.32
CA ILE A 62 -19.51 10.26 16.56
C ILE A 62 -18.90 8.92 16.92
N MET A 63 -19.64 7.82 16.79
CA MET A 63 -19.13 6.49 17.10
C MET A 63 -17.99 6.07 16.18
N ASP A 64 -18.11 6.31 14.88
CA ASP A 64 -17.07 5.98 13.90
C ASP A 64 -15.82 6.83 14.14
N TYR A 65 -16.00 8.11 14.45
CA TYR A 65 -14.89 9.00 14.80
C TYR A 65 -14.24 8.60 16.14
N TYR A 66 -15.03 8.22 17.14
CA TYR A 66 -14.52 7.71 18.41
C TYR A 66 -13.78 6.38 18.25
N ASN A 67 -14.26 5.45 17.42
CA ASN A 67 -13.55 4.20 17.18
C ASN A 67 -12.18 4.42 16.53
N THR A 68 -12.04 5.49 15.75
CA THR A 68 -10.79 5.89 15.11
C THR A 68 -9.83 6.61 16.08
N TYR A 69 -10.33 7.59 16.84
CA TYR A 69 -9.48 8.49 17.65
C TYR A 69 -9.55 8.26 19.15
N GLY A 70 -10.67 7.75 19.66
CA GLY A 70 -10.94 7.49 21.08
C GLY A 70 -9.90 6.60 21.77
N PRO A 71 -9.40 5.50 21.15
CA PRO A 71 -8.32 4.70 21.73
C PRO A 71 -7.02 5.49 21.98
N TYR A 72 -6.71 6.48 21.15
CA TYR A 72 -5.54 7.34 21.32
C TYR A 72 -5.77 8.41 22.40
N LEU A 73 -6.98 8.98 22.46
CA LEU A 73 -7.35 10.03 23.42
C LEU A 73 -7.42 9.51 24.87
N THR A 74 -7.81 8.25 25.03
CA THR A 74 -7.99 7.60 26.35
C THR A 74 -6.73 6.89 26.84
N ASN A 75 -5.67 6.81 26.03
CA ASN A 75 -4.47 6.04 26.34
C ASN A 75 -3.27 6.95 26.72
N PRO A 76 -2.78 6.88 27.97
CA PRO A 76 -1.70 7.74 28.48
C PRO A 76 -0.36 7.58 27.75
N ASN A 77 -0.14 6.46 27.03
CA ASN A 77 1.09 6.26 26.25
C ASN A 77 1.21 7.22 25.06
N TYR A 78 0.10 7.82 24.60
CA TYR A 78 0.07 8.80 23.51
C TYR A 78 0.02 10.26 24.00
N GLY A 79 0.22 10.49 25.31
CA GLY A 79 0.27 11.84 25.89
C GLY A 79 -1.10 12.46 26.19
N TYR A 80 -2.20 11.76 25.91
CA TYR A 80 -3.57 12.14 26.26
C TYR A 80 -4.10 11.25 27.39
N ASN A 81 -4.94 11.79 28.27
CA ASN A 81 -5.53 11.03 29.38
C ASN A 81 -7.00 11.43 29.58
N TYR A 82 -7.77 11.39 28.49
CA TYR A 82 -9.18 11.74 28.52
C TYR A 82 -9.97 10.57 29.08
N THR A 83 -11.01 10.86 29.86
CA THR A 83 -12.07 9.90 30.16
C THR A 83 -12.85 9.56 28.88
N VAL A 84 -13.59 8.45 28.87
CA VAL A 84 -14.47 8.09 27.75
C VAL A 84 -15.49 9.20 27.47
N GLU A 85 -16.00 9.83 28.53
CA GLU A 85 -16.88 10.99 28.46
C GLU A 85 -16.21 12.18 27.73
N GLU A 86 -15.02 12.60 28.18
CA GLU A 86 -14.26 13.70 27.56
C GLU A 86 -13.87 13.38 26.11
N ALA A 87 -13.55 12.11 25.79
CA ALA A 87 -13.24 11.69 24.44
C ALA A 87 -14.47 11.77 23.51
N PHE A 88 -15.67 11.42 23.99
CA PHE A 88 -16.91 11.60 23.22
C PHE A 88 -17.26 13.07 23.01
N GLU A 89 -17.10 13.91 24.04
CA GLU A 89 -17.31 15.36 23.94
C GLU A 89 -16.34 15.99 22.94
N TRP A 90 -15.07 15.60 22.99
CA TRP A 90 -14.06 16.04 22.01
C TRP A 90 -14.41 15.61 20.59
N CYS A 91 -14.87 14.36 20.40
CA CYS A 91 -15.31 13.88 19.08
C CYS A 91 -16.50 14.69 18.56
N LEU A 92 -17.47 15.00 19.42
CA LEU A 92 -18.64 15.80 19.09
C LEU A 92 -18.25 17.23 18.70
N GLU A 93 -17.39 17.89 19.48
CA GLU A 93 -16.90 19.23 19.20
C GLU A 93 -16.19 19.29 17.84
N ASN A 94 -15.27 18.36 17.57
CA ASN A 94 -14.53 18.34 16.30
C ASN A 94 -15.43 18.06 15.10
N LYS A 95 -16.44 17.20 15.25
CA LYS A 95 -17.43 16.98 14.18
C LYS A 95 -18.30 18.21 13.94
N ILE A 96 -18.73 18.92 14.98
CA ILE A 96 -19.46 20.19 14.84
C ILE A 96 -18.61 21.22 14.09
N LYS A 97 -17.34 21.38 14.48
CA LYS A 97 -16.37 22.28 13.82
C LYS A 97 -16.16 21.91 12.36
N SER A 98 -16.01 20.62 12.07
CA SER A 98 -15.88 20.10 10.70
C SER A 98 -17.13 20.39 9.85
N LYS A 99 -18.34 20.13 10.37
CA LYS A 99 -19.60 20.46 9.67
C LYS A 99 -19.71 21.95 9.40
N TYR A 100 -19.35 22.79 10.36
CA TYR A 100 -19.38 24.23 10.16
C TYR A 100 -18.37 24.66 9.08
N LEU A 101 -17.14 24.15 9.11
CA LEU A 101 -16.14 24.38 8.07
C LEU A 101 -16.63 23.96 6.68
N ILE A 102 -17.35 22.84 6.56
CA ILE A 102 -17.98 22.43 5.29
C ILE A 102 -18.95 23.50 4.80
N THR A 103 -19.78 24.09 5.66
CA THR A 103 -20.69 25.15 5.23
C THR A 103 -19.96 26.41 4.76
N VAL A 104 -18.85 26.76 5.43
CA VAL A 104 -17.97 27.86 5.01
C VAL A 104 -17.32 27.53 3.66
N ALA A 105 -16.81 26.30 3.50
CA ALA A 105 -16.21 25.79 2.28
C ALA A 105 -17.17 25.88 1.09
N MET A 106 -18.41 25.44 1.27
CA MET A 106 -19.45 25.51 0.23
C MET A 106 -19.65 26.95 -0.26
N VAL A 107 -19.72 27.92 0.66
CA VAL A 107 -19.85 29.33 0.29
C VAL A 107 -18.59 29.85 -0.39
N TYR A 108 -17.41 29.53 0.15
CA TYR A 108 -16.13 29.94 -0.43
C TYR A 108 -15.96 29.45 -1.88
N LEU A 109 -16.19 28.14 -2.10
CA LEU A 109 -16.04 27.47 -3.40
C LEU A 109 -17.02 27.97 -4.47
N THR A 110 -18.11 28.61 -4.04
CA THR A 110 -19.15 29.14 -4.93
C THR A 110 -19.17 30.66 -5.05
N ASN A 111 -18.30 31.35 -4.32
CA ASN A 111 -18.30 32.80 -4.27
C ASN A 111 -17.59 33.43 -5.48
N THR A 112 -18.38 33.91 -6.44
CA THR A 112 -17.90 34.60 -7.66
C THR A 112 -17.34 36.01 -7.42
N SER A 113 -17.54 36.59 -6.23
CA SER A 113 -16.97 37.89 -5.86
C SER A 113 -15.50 37.82 -5.44
N THR A 114 -14.97 36.60 -5.22
CA THR A 114 -13.56 36.38 -4.94
C THR A 114 -12.75 36.53 -6.24
N PRO A 115 -11.69 37.37 -6.27
CA PRO A 115 -10.83 37.53 -7.46
C PRO A 115 -9.87 36.34 -7.64
N ASN A 116 -10.41 35.12 -7.64
CA ASN A 116 -9.66 33.89 -7.85
C ASN A 116 -10.11 33.23 -9.17
N ALA A 117 -9.20 33.14 -10.13
CA ALA A 117 -9.46 32.61 -11.47
C ALA A 117 -9.92 31.14 -11.43
N SER A 118 -9.44 30.34 -10.47
CA SER A 118 -9.90 28.96 -10.30
C SER A 118 -11.35 28.90 -9.84
N ILE A 119 -11.77 29.74 -8.88
CA ILE A 119 -13.16 29.82 -8.42
C ILE A 119 -14.11 30.22 -9.55
N GLN A 120 -13.67 31.05 -10.49
CA GLN A 120 -14.43 31.37 -11.70
C GLN A 120 -14.54 30.16 -12.64
N ALA A 121 -13.44 29.43 -12.89
CA ALA A 121 -13.44 28.21 -13.70
C ALA A 121 -14.34 27.12 -13.11
N ARG A 122 -14.37 26.97 -11.79
CA ARG A 122 -15.28 26.05 -11.09
C ARG A 122 -16.73 26.28 -11.47
N GLN A 123 -17.17 27.55 -11.54
CA GLN A 123 -18.59 27.85 -11.77
C GLN A 123 -19.11 27.33 -13.10
N SER A 124 -18.29 27.33 -14.16
CA SER A 124 -18.71 26.83 -15.48
C SER A 124 -18.92 25.32 -15.53
N VAL A 125 -18.40 24.58 -14.55
CA VAL A 125 -18.38 23.10 -14.55
C VAL A 125 -18.91 22.51 -13.24
N ARG A 126 -19.66 23.30 -12.45
CA ARG A 126 -20.37 22.79 -11.27
C ARG A 126 -21.46 21.81 -11.68
N MET A 127 -21.60 20.76 -10.89
CA MET A 127 -22.65 19.77 -11.09
C MET A 127 -24.05 20.41 -10.92
N PHE A 128 -24.21 21.28 -9.91
CA PHE A 128 -25.48 21.92 -9.59
C PHE A 128 -25.35 23.46 -9.47
N PRO A 129 -25.27 24.20 -10.59
CA PRO A 129 -24.91 25.63 -10.58
C PRO A 129 -25.92 26.55 -9.87
N ASN A 130 -27.19 26.13 -9.75
CA ASN A 130 -28.29 26.93 -9.20
C ASN A 130 -28.72 26.51 -7.77
N SER A 131 -27.96 25.62 -7.12
CA SER A 131 -28.23 25.15 -5.76
C SER A 131 -27.03 25.38 -4.84
N LEU A 132 -27.27 25.55 -3.54
CA LEU A 132 -26.24 25.57 -2.51
C LEU A 132 -26.86 25.22 -1.15
N THR A 133 -27.43 24.02 -1.07
CA THR A 133 -28.13 23.51 0.12
C THR A 133 -27.48 22.25 0.69
N LYS A 134 -26.75 21.52 -0.15
CA LYS A 134 -26.07 20.27 0.21
C LYS A 134 -24.62 20.25 -0.29
N PRO A 135 -23.73 19.45 0.32
CA PRO A 135 -22.32 19.42 -0.03
C PRO A 135 -22.04 19.22 -1.53
N GLU A 136 -22.76 18.31 -2.20
CA GLU A 136 -22.61 18.02 -3.63
C GLU A 136 -22.87 19.25 -4.52
N ASP A 137 -23.66 20.21 -4.05
CA ASP A 137 -23.95 21.43 -4.79
C ASP A 137 -22.69 22.27 -5.04
N ALA A 138 -21.70 22.21 -4.13
CA ALA A 138 -20.47 23.02 -4.22
C ALA A 138 -19.38 22.39 -5.10
N LEU A 139 -19.57 21.16 -5.57
CA LEU A 139 -18.57 20.39 -6.30
C LEU A 139 -18.61 20.67 -7.81
N THR A 140 -17.43 20.60 -8.43
CA THR A 140 -17.30 20.46 -9.88
C THR A 140 -17.78 19.07 -10.33
N LEU A 141 -17.99 18.88 -11.65
CA LEU A 141 -18.29 17.58 -12.24
C LEU A 141 -17.25 16.52 -11.85
N ALA A 142 -15.96 16.84 -11.99
CA ALA A 142 -14.87 15.92 -11.69
C ALA A 142 -14.83 15.52 -10.20
N GLU A 143 -14.96 16.48 -9.28
CA GLU A 143 -14.96 16.19 -7.83
C GLU A 143 -16.21 15.42 -7.39
N TYR A 144 -17.37 15.70 -8.00
CA TYR A 144 -18.59 14.95 -7.76
C TYR A 144 -18.40 13.48 -8.18
N TYR A 145 -17.90 13.24 -9.39
CA TYR A 145 -17.68 11.88 -9.88
C TYR A 145 -16.55 11.16 -9.15
N ALA A 146 -15.52 11.87 -8.69
CA ALA A 146 -14.49 11.29 -7.80
C ALA A 146 -15.09 10.80 -6.47
N ALA A 147 -16.00 11.56 -5.86
CA ALA A 147 -16.67 11.14 -4.63
C ALA A 147 -17.60 9.94 -4.85
N VAL A 148 -18.33 9.92 -5.96
CA VAL A 148 -19.17 8.78 -6.37
C VAL A 148 -18.33 7.54 -6.63
N TYR A 149 -17.21 7.69 -7.34
CA TYR A 149 -16.28 6.61 -7.65
C TYR A 149 -15.65 6.04 -6.38
N SER A 150 -15.14 6.88 -5.47
CA SER A 150 -14.62 6.42 -4.18
C SER A 150 -15.66 5.67 -3.34
N THR A 151 -16.93 6.08 -3.42
CA THR A 151 -18.05 5.36 -2.79
C THR A 151 -18.29 4.00 -3.45
N LYS A 152 -18.25 3.95 -4.78
CA LYS A 152 -18.34 2.71 -5.57
C LYS A 152 -17.23 1.73 -5.20
N GLU A 153 -15.98 2.17 -5.16
CA GLU A 153 -14.84 1.33 -4.75
C GLU A 153 -15.01 0.80 -3.33
N SER A 154 -15.39 1.64 -2.37
CA SER A 154 -15.64 1.20 -1.00
C SER A 154 -16.74 0.13 -0.92
N ILE A 155 -17.78 0.25 -1.76
CA ILE A 155 -18.83 -0.76 -1.90
C ILE A 155 -18.26 -2.03 -2.51
N GLU A 156 -17.50 -1.95 -3.59
CA GLU A 156 -16.91 -3.09 -4.30
C GLU A 156 -15.94 -3.86 -3.41
N SER A 157 -15.04 -3.19 -2.70
CA SER A 157 -14.15 -3.84 -1.71
C SER A 157 -14.94 -4.48 -0.55
N SER A 158 -16.01 -3.83 -0.09
CA SER A 158 -16.88 -4.41 0.95
C SER A 158 -17.61 -5.65 0.42
N LEU A 159 -18.07 -5.64 -0.83
CA LEU A 159 -18.73 -6.77 -1.46
C LEU A 159 -17.79 -7.93 -1.68
N GLU A 160 -16.54 -7.67 -2.07
CA GLU A 160 -15.50 -8.70 -2.19
C GLU A 160 -15.30 -9.40 -0.85
N SER A 161 -15.09 -8.62 0.22
CA SER A 161 -14.92 -9.12 1.59
C SER A 161 -16.14 -9.92 2.08
N LEU A 162 -17.36 -9.39 1.87
CA LEU A 162 -18.59 -10.04 2.32
C LEU A 162 -18.95 -11.28 1.49
N THR A 163 -18.63 -11.28 0.19
CA THR A 163 -18.79 -12.46 -0.69
C THR A 163 -17.86 -13.57 -0.21
N LYS A 164 -16.60 -13.23 0.08
CA LYS A 164 -15.64 -14.17 0.68
C LYS A 164 -16.15 -14.71 2.01
N GLN A 165 -16.69 -13.87 2.88
CA GLN A 165 -17.26 -14.31 4.16
C GLN A 165 -18.46 -15.26 3.97
N ALA A 166 -19.41 -14.93 3.09
CA ALA A 166 -20.57 -15.77 2.81
C ALA A 166 -20.15 -17.16 2.27
N TYR A 167 -19.13 -17.17 1.40
CA TYR A 167 -18.53 -18.41 0.91
C TYR A 167 -17.86 -19.21 2.05
N GLN A 168 -17.11 -18.57 2.95
CA GLN A 168 -16.50 -19.24 4.11
C GLN A 168 -17.56 -19.87 5.06
N ASP A 169 -18.67 -19.17 5.32
CA ASP A 169 -19.77 -19.68 6.15
C ASP A 169 -20.42 -20.94 5.53
N LYS A 170 -20.51 -20.98 4.20
CA LYS A 170 -20.98 -22.13 3.43
C LYS A 170 -20.01 -23.30 3.49
N LEU A 171 -18.70 -23.04 3.37
CA LEU A 171 -17.67 -24.07 3.55
C LEU A 171 -17.72 -24.66 4.97
N LEU A 172 -17.83 -23.81 5.99
CA LEU A 172 -17.97 -24.25 7.38
C LEU A 172 -19.23 -25.13 7.56
N THR A 173 -20.33 -24.77 6.91
CA THR A 173 -21.56 -25.58 6.91
C THR A 173 -21.35 -26.93 6.21
N ALA A 174 -20.57 -26.99 5.13
CA ALA A 174 -20.24 -28.24 4.45
C ALA A 174 -19.35 -29.14 5.31
N TYR A 175 -18.29 -28.58 5.90
CA TYR A 175 -17.43 -29.27 6.87
C TYR A 175 -18.24 -29.88 8.03
N ASN A 176 -19.15 -29.09 8.64
CA ASN A 176 -20.00 -29.57 9.73
C ASN A 176 -20.87 -30.78 9.32
N LYS A 177 -21.26 -30.90 8.05
CA LYS A 177 -21.96 -32.09 7.54
C LYS A 177 -21.04 -33.29 7.38
N VAL A 178 -19.81 -33.10 6.91
CA VAL A 178 -18.80 -34.17 6.80
C VAL A 178 -18.55 -34.79 8.18
N ILE A 179 -18.31 -33.95 9.18
CA ILE A 179 -18.09 -34.38 10.57
C ILE A 179 -19.33 -35.07 11.16
N ALA A 180 -20.54 -34.58 10.88
CA ALA A 180 -21.78 -35.21 11.34
C ALA A 180 -22.03 -36.59 10.72
N ASN A 181 -21.67 -36.79 9.45
CA ASN A 181 -21.84 -38.06 8.74
C ASN A 181 -20.79 -39.10 9.10
N GLY A 182 -19.53 -38.68 9.30
CA GLY A 182 -18.41 -39.54 9.71
C GLY A 182 -18.32 -39.81 11.21
N GLY A 183 -19.25 -39.25 12.00
CA GLY A 183 -19.38 -39.59 13.41
C GLY A 183 -18.44 -38.85 14.37
N ASN A 184 -17.84 -37.71 14.01
CA ASN A 184 -17.04 -36.81 14.89
C ASN A 184 -16.16 -37.46 15.99
N GLN A 185 -15.67 -38.69 15.76
CA GLN A 185 -14.95 -39.53 16.71
C GLN A 185 -14.08 -40.53 15.93
N ASN A 186 -12.93 -40.91 16.51
CA ASN A 186 -11.95 -41.84 15.96
C ASN A 186 -11.25 -41.30 14.70
N ILE A 187 -10.81 -40.03 14.75
CA ILE A 187 -9.99 -39.45 13.68
C ILE A 187 -8.55 -39.92 13.90
N ASP A 188 -7.94 -40.55 12.89
CA ASP A 188 -6.52 -40.95 12.94
C ASP A 188 -5.62 -39.79 12.47
N ARG A 189 -5.96 -39.19 11.32
CA ARG A 189 -5.23 -38.04 10.74
C ARG A 189 -6.02 -37.32 9.66
N ILE A 190 -5.47 -36.20 9.20
CA ILE A 190 -5.93 -35.46 8.01
C ILE A 190 -4.86 -35.48 6.91
N GLU A 191 -5.31 -35.56 5.65
CA GLU A 191 -4.43 -35.60 4.48
C GLU A 191 -4.91 -34.62 3.40
N PHE A 192 -4.00 -34.09 2.56
CA PHE A 192 -4.37 -33.37 1.35
C PHE A 192 -5.08 -34.31 0.37
N ALA A 193 -6.15 -33.81 -0.28
CA ALA A 193 -6.76 -34.49 -1.41
C ALA A 193 -5.79 -34.51 -2.62
N ASP A 194 -6.00 -35.42 -3.56
CA ASP A 194 -5.07 -35.62 -4.68
C ASP A 194 -4.99 -34.39 -5.59
N GLU A 195 -6.10 -33.68 -5.79
CA GLU A 195 -6.11 -32.43 -6.56
C GLU A 195 -5.31 -31.32 -5.88
N THR A 196 -5.29 -31.30 -4.55
CA THR A 196 -4.49 -30.34 -3.78
C THR A 196 -3.02 -30.69 -3.81
N LYS A 197 -2.67 -31.98 -3.83
CA LYS A 197 -1.28 -32.40 -4.05
C LYS A 197 -0.79 -31.97 -5.42
N GLU A 198 -1.62 -32.08 -6.45
CA GLU A 198 -1.30 -31.61 -7.79
C GLU A 198 -1.13 -30.08 -7.83
N TYR A 199 -2.10 -29.33 -7.29
CA TYR A 199 -2.07 -27.86 -7.21
C TYR A 199 -0.84 -27.33 -6.46
N LEU A 200 -0.61 -27.86 -5.25
CA LEU A 200 0.54 -27.49 -4.42
C LEU A 200 1.85 -28.12 -4.91
N LYS A 201 1.83 -28.86 -6.04
CA LYS A 201 2.98 -29.57 -6.65
C LYS A 201 3.72 -30.45 -5.65
N ILE A 202 3.00 -31.12 -4.75
CA ILE A 202 3.55 -32.07 -3.80
C ILE A 202 3.99 -33.30 -4.60
N LYS A 203 5.30 -33.51 -4.74
CA LYS A 203 5.88 -34.72 -5.34
C LYS A 203 6.13 -35.77 -4.25
N ASP A 204 6.10 -37.04 -4.62
CA ASP A 204 6.37 -38.19 -3.72
C ASP A 204 7.80 -38.20 -3.13
N ASP A 205 8.67 -37.28 -3.54
CA ASP A 205 10.05 -37.13 -3.07
C ASP A 205 10.14 -35.91 -2.14
N GLU A 206 10.20 -36.15 -0.83
CA GLU A 206 10.14 -35.18 0.28
C GLU A 206 11.28 -34.13 0.29
N THR A 207 12.15 -34.12 -0.73
CA THR A 207 13.40 -33.37 -0.74
C THR A 207 13.38 -32.03 -1.49
N LYS A 208 12.30 -31.70 -2.23
CA LYS A 208 12.15 -30.39 -2.89
C LYS A 208 10.95 -29.62 -2.36
N LYS A 209 11.22 -28.53 -1.62
CA LYS A 209 10.21 -27.55 -1.21
C LYS A 209 9.70 -26.80 -2.43
N ASN A 210 8.41 -26.45 -2.44
CA ASN A 210 7.85 -25.61 -3.48
C ASN A 210 8.13 -24.14 -3.17
N GLU A 211 8.50 -23.38 -4.19
CA GLU A 211 8.79 -21.95 -4.12
C GLU A 211 7.57 -21.15 -4.59
N TYR A 212 7.19 -20.14 -3.80
CA TYR A 212 6.20 -19.12 -4.13
C TYR A 212 6.87 -17.76 -4.13
N TYR A 213 6.40 -16.82 -4.94
CA TYR A 213 6.91 -15.46 -4.95
C TYR A 213 6.29 -14.62 -3.82
N VAL A 214 7.01 -13.57 -3.38
CA VAL A 214 6.43 -12.60 -2.46
C VAL A 214 5.17 -12.00 -3.07
N ASN A 215 4.11 -11.96 -2.27
CA ASN A 215 2.74 -11.59 -2.62
C ASN A 215 2.05 -12.52 -3.63
N GLN A 216 2.70 -13.61 -4.06
CA GLN A 216 2.00 -14.68 -4.79
C GLN A 216 1.04 -15.35 -3.81
N GLY A 217 -0.26 -15.10 -3.96
CA GLY A 217 -1.27 -15.78 -3.15
C GLY A 217 -1.23 -17.30 -3.37
N ILE A 218 -1.49 -18.06 -2.30
CA ILE A 218 -1.90 -19.47 -2.43
C ILE A 218 -3.43 -19.48 -2.37
N ASP A 219 -4.07 -19.95 -3.44
CA ASP A 219 -5.52 -20.06 -3.50
C ASP A 219 -6.00 -21.15 -2.53
N LYS A 220 -6.69 -20.71 -1.49
CA LYS A 220 -7.28 -21.58 -0.48
C LYS A 220 -8.44 -22.41 -1.03
N ASN A 221 -9.11 -21.98 -2.10
CA ASN A 221 -10.21 -22.72 -2.72
C ASN A 221 -9.72 -23.99 -3.42
N SER A 222 -8.45 -24.00 -3.84
CA SER A 222 -7.75 -25.16 -4.37
C SER A 222 -7.23 -26.11 -3.29
N ILE A 223 -7.28 -25.73 -2.01
CA ILE A 223 -6.88 -26.57 -0.87
C ILE A 223 -8.09 -27.35 -0.33
N LYS A 224 -8.04 -28.66 -0.56
CA LYS A 224 -8.99 -29.66 -0.09
C LYS A 224 -8.29 -30.69 0.76
N VAL A 225 -9.00 -31.16 1.78
CA VAL A 225 -8.53 -32.20 2.69
C VAL A 225 -9.54 -33.33 2.80
N VAL A 226 -9.03 -34.49 3.22
CA VAL A 226 -9.83 -35.66 3.62
C VAL A 226 -9.49 -36.01 5.06
N ILE A 227 -10.49 -36.47 5.81
CA ILE A 227 -10.31 -37.04 7.14
C ILE A 227 -10.12 -38.55 6.99
N VAL A 228 -9.07 -39.09 7.61
CA VAL A 228 -8.83 -40.53 7.71
C VAL A 228 -9.22 -40.98 9.12
N TYR A 229 -10.13 -41.94 9.19
CA TYR A 229 -10.60 -42.51 10.46
C TYR A 229 -9.73 -43.70 10.89
N ASP A 230 -9.79 -44.08 12.17
CA ASP A 230 -9.03 -45.21 12.75
C ASP A 230 -9.24 -46.55 12.02
N ASP A 231 -10.38 -46.73 11.35
CA ASP A 231 -10.68 -47.93 10.56
C ASP A 231 -10.11 -47.91 9.14
N GLY A 232 -9.40 -46.83 8.79
CA GLY A 232 -8.80 -46.58 7.47
C GLY A 232 -9.76 -46.05 6.42
N SER A 233 -11.05 -45.85 6.75
CA SER A 233 -12.00 -45.18 5.85
C SER A 233 -11.67 -43.68 5.73
N LYS A 234 -12.10 -43.07 4.62
CA LYS A 234 -11.89 -41.64 4.35
C LYS A 234 -13.21 -40.91 4.17
N SER A 235 -13.26 -39.66 4.62
CA SER A 235 -14.37 -38.75 4.30
C SER A 235 -14.37 -38.35 2.83
N ASP A 236 -15.48 -37.79 2.37
CA ASP A 236 -15.46 -36.99 1.13
C ASP A 236 -14.49 -35.81 1.29
N ALA A 237 -13.81 -35.43 0.21
CA ALA A 237 -12.93 -34.28 0.20
C ALA A 237 -13.74 -32.98 0.33
N PHE A 238 -13.27 -32.05 1.15
CA PHE A 238 -13.90 -30.74 1.34
C PHE A 238 -12.87 -29.62 1.29
N ILE A 239 -13.29 -28.46 0.80
CA ILE A 239 -12.47 -27.24 0.79
C ILE A 239 -12.34 -26.75 2.23
N VAL A 240 -11.13 -26.35 2.61
CA VAL A 240 -10.80 -25.96 3.99
C VAL A 240 -11.36 -24.56 4.30
N PRO A 241 -12.27 -24.42 5.27
CA PRO A 241 -12.69 -23.11 5.77
C PRO A 241 -11.54 -22.36 6.45
N ASP A 242 -11.53 -21.04 6.36
CA ASP A 242 -10.49 -20.17 6.92
C ASP A 242 -10.26 -20.41 8.43
N SER A 243 -11.31 -20.74 9.18
CA SER A 243 -11.25 -21.02 10.62
C SER A 243 -10.42 -22.26 10.98
N MET A 244 -10.11 -23.12 10.02
CA MET A 244 -9.30 -24.33 10.24
C MET A 244 -7.81 -24.09 10.03
N TYR A 245 -7.39 -22.94 9.49
CA TYR A 245 -5.99 -22.57 9.41
C TYR A 245 -5.54 -22.00 10.76
N THR A 246 -4.57 -22.66 11.42
CA THR A 246 -4.03 -22.20 12.71
C THR A 246 -2.83 -21.27 12.53
N THR A 247 -2.23 -21.27 11.35
CA THR A 247 -1.25 -20.26 10.92
C THR A 247 -1.69 -19.65 9.60
N ALA A 248 -1.48 -18.34 9.46
CA ALA A 248 -1.79 -17.63 8.22
C ALA A 248 -0.89 -18.14 7.09
N ILE A 249 -1.44 -18.25 5.89
CA ILE A 249 -0.62 -18.38 4.68
C ILE A 249 -0.02 -17.00 4.43
N ASP A 250 1.29 -16.88 4.67
CA ASP A 250 1.99 -15.60 4.58
C ASP A 250 3.03 -15.63 3.46
N THR A 251 2.70 -15.05 2.32
CA THR A 251 3.66 -14.82 1.23
C THR A 251 4.14 -13.37 1.19
N SER A 252 3.88 -12.55 2.22
CA SER A 252 4.15 -11.10 2.20
C SER A 252 5.64 -10.74 2.23
N SER A 253 6.51 -11.68 2.62
CA SER A 253 7.94 -11.44 2.74
C SER A 253 8.77 -12.66 2.41
N GLU A 254 10.00 -12.41 1.96
CA GLU A 254 10.98 -13.46 1.65
C GLU A 254 11.28 -14.27 2.90
N LYS A 255 11.05 -15.58 2.83
CA LYS A 255 11.19 -16.45 3.97
C LYS A 255 11.33 -17.90 3.54
N LYS A 256 12.39 -18.55 4.01
CA LYS A 256 12.55 -20.00 3.89
C LYS A 256 11.77 -20.73 4.97
N ASP A 257 11.36 -21.95 4.68
CA ASP A 257 10.72 -22.87 5.61
C ASP A 257 9.42 -22.29 6.18
N ASN A 258 8.72 -21.52 5.37
CA ASN A 258 7.44 -20.97 5.76
C ASN A 258 6.39 -22.09 5.81
N THR A 259 5.45 -22.00 6.75
CA THR A 259 4.47 -23.06 6.95
C THR A 259 3.07 -22.53 7.13
N PHE A 260 2.10 -23.24 6.54
CA PHE A 260 0.72 -23.14 6.98
C PHE A 260 0.27 -24.47 7.60
N VAL A 261 -0.58 -24.36 8.62
CA VAL A 261 -1.09 -25.50 9.38
C VAL A 261 -2.61 -25.49 9.32
N ILE A 262 -3.18 -26.64 8.95
CA ILE A 262 -4.62 -26.91 8.99
C ILE A 262 -4.90 -27.79 10.19
N SER A 263 -5.98 -27.52 10.90
CA SER A 263 -6.41 -28.27 12.09
C SER A 263 -7.88 -28.70 11.98
N VAL A 264 -8.16 -29.94 12.38
CA VAL A 264 -9.49 -30.50 12.60
C VAL A 264 -9.61 -30.91 14.07
N ASP A 265 -10.62 -30.40 14.76
CA ASP A 265 -10.89 -30.76 16.15
C ASP A 265 -11.89 -31.93 16.24
N GLU A 266 -11.45 -33.02 16.85
CA GLU A 266 -12.25 -34.18 17.23
C GLU A 266 -12.92 -33.97 18.59
N LYS A 267 -14.21 -34.30 18.69
CA LYS A 267 -14.93 -34.25 19.97
C LYS A 267 -14.77 -35.56 20.76
N VAL A 268 -13.98 -35.51 21.82
CA VAL A 268 -13.78 -36.62 22.76
C VAL A 268 -14.74 -36.50 23.94
N VAL A 269 -15.47 -37.57 24.24
CA VAL A 269 -16.35 -37.65 25.43
C VAL A 269 -15.78 -38.67 26.39
N ASP A 270 -15.40 -38.23 27.58
CA ASP A 270 -14.84 -39.12 28.60
C ASP A 270 -15.93 -40.02 29.23
N LYS A 271 -15.48 -40.97 30.07
CA LYS A 271 -16.37 -41.93 30.75
C LYS A 271 -17.38 -41.28 31.70
N ASP A 272 -17.11 -40.04 32.13
CA ASP A 272 -17.95 -39.26 33.04
C ASP A 272 -18.90 -38.30 32.29
N GLY A 273 -18.81 -38.26 30.95
CA GLY A 273 -19.63 -37.43 30.07
C GLY A 273 -19.09 -36.00 29.86
N ASN A 274 -17.86 -35.71 30.27
CA ASN A 274 -17.22 -34.43 29.95
C ASN A 274 -16.78 -34.43 28.49
N ILE A 275 -16.87 -33.26 27.86
CA ILE A 275 -16.48 -33.04 26.47
C ILE A 275 -15.10 -32.36 26.46
N SER A 276 -14.14 -32.96 25.78
CA SER A 276 -12.86 -32.37 25.39
C SER A 276 -12.71 -32.39 23.88
N TYR A 277 -11.74 -31.62 23.37
CA TYR A 277 -11.42 -31.59 21.95
C TYR A 277 -9.96 -31.99 21.74
N GLU A 278 -9.71 -32.90 20.80
CA GLU A 278 -8.39 -33.32 20.36
C GLU A 278 -8.14 -32.80 18.94
N SER A 279 -6.99 -32.18 18.71
CA SER A 279 -6.72 -31.44 17.47
C SER A 279 -5.77 -32.21 16.57
N HIS A 280 -6.21 -32.50 15.35
CA HIS A 280 -5.46 -33.21 14.31
C HIS A 280 -4.92 -32.21 13.30
N THR A 281 -3.60 -32.20 13.06
CA THR A 281 -2.95 -31.15 12.26
C THR A 281 -2.26 -31.68 11.00
N LEU A 282 -2.29 -30.86 9.93
CA LEU A 282 -1.61 -31.07 8.66
C LEU A 282 -0.75 -29.84 8.39
N THR A 283 0.55 -30.04 8.21
CA THR A 283 1.51 -28.97 7.96
C THR A 283 2.02 -29.04 6.54
N TYR A 284 2.08 -27.91 5.86
CA TYR A 284 2.75 -27.75 4.57
C TYR A 284 3.86 -26.72 4.68
N THR A 285 5.04 -27.05 4.16
CA THR A 285 6.23 -26.21 4.16
C THR A 285 6.59 -25.76 2.76
N PHE A 286 6.84 -24.47 2.59
CA PHE A 286 7.19 -23.85 1.32
C PHE A 286 8.18 -22.70 1.54
N ASP A 287 8.84 -22.29 0.47
CA ASP A 287 9.72 -21.13 0.47
C ASP A 287 9.04 -19.95 -0.22
N VAL A 288 9.24 -18.75 0.30
CA VAL A 288 8.79 -17.49 -0.31
C VAL A 288 10.01 -16.72 -0.79
N VAL A 289 10.05 -16.41 -2.09
CA VAL A 289 11.18 -15.73 -2.74
C VAL A 289 10.73 -14.39 -3.33
N LYS A 290 11.55 -13.33 -3.26
CA LYS A 290 11.14 -12.03 -3.81
C LYS A 290 11.01 -12.07 -5.34
N PRO A 291 9.92 -11.53 -5.93
CA PRO A 291 9.96 -11.12 -7.32
C PRO A 291 10.99 -9.99 -7.45
N ARG A 292 11.62 -9.88 -8.62
CA ARG A 292 12.63 -8.84 -8.85
C ARG A 292 11.98 -7.47 -8.88
N ALA A 293 12.78 -6.43 -8.61
CA ALA A 293 12.35 -5.05 -8.63
C ALA A 293 11.71 -4.72 -9.99
N THR A 294 10.41 -4.45 -10.00
CA THR A 294 9.74 -3.76 -11.10
C THR A 294 10.05 -2.28 -11.00
N ARG A 295 10.07 -1.60 -12.15
CA ARG A 295 10.24 -0.15 -12.17
C ARG A 295 8.93 0.49 -11.71
N GLU A 296 8.88 1.00 -10.48
CA GLU A 296 7.79 1.88 -10.07
C GLU A 296 7.80 3.10 -11.00
N LYS A 297 6.64 3.40 -11.60
CA LYS A 297 6.46 4.65 -12.33
C LYS A 297 6.18 5.74 -11.32
N GLU A 298 7.05 6.73 -11.27
CA GLU A 298 6.83 7.90 -10.43
C GLU A 298 5.66 8.72 -11.00
N ASP A 299 4.55 8.71 -10.29
CA ASP A 299 3.29 9.30 -10.76
C ASP A 299 3.23 10.78 -10.33
N THR A 300 3.65 11.68 -11.22
CA THR A 300 3.59 13.12 -10.98
C THR A 300 2.31 13.71 -11.55
N MET A 301 1.26 13.77 -10.72
CA MET A 301 -0.01 14.38 -11.10
C MET A 301 0.07 15.92 -11.03
N PRO A 302 -0.37 16.67 -12.05
CA PRO A 302 -0.51 18.11 -12.01
C PRO A 302 -1.42 18.57 -10.87
N ILE A 303 -1.10 19.72 -10.27
CA ILE A 303 -1.79 20.23 -9.07
C ILE A 303 -3.31 20.40 -9.24
N ASP A 304 -3.76 20.71 -10.46
CA ASP A 304 -5.16 20.95 -10.81
C ASP A 304 -5.90 19.68 -11.24
N ASN A 305 -5.22 18.54 -11.26
CA ASN A 305 -5.81 17.29 -11.64
C ASN A 305 -6.33 16.53 -10.40
N ILE A 306 -7.25 15.62 -10.68
CA ILE A 306 -7.85 14.69 -9.75
C ILE A 306 -7.96 13.34 -10.45
N LYS A 307 -7.74 12.26 -9.70
CA LYS A 307 -7.96 10.90 -10.18
C LYS A 307 -9.41 10.47 -9.94
N ILE A 308 -9.98 9.81 -10.94
CA ILE A 308 -11.25 9.08 -10.86
C ILE A 308 -10.93 7.66 -11.32
N GLY A 309 -10.63 6.78 -10.37
CA GLY A 309 -9.93 5.53 -10.63
C GLY A 309 -8.54 5.81 -11.21
N ASP A 310 -8.19 5.09 -12.28
CA ASP A 310 -6.91 5.27 -12.99
C ASP A 310 -6.89 6.47 -13.94
N ILE A 311 -8.03 7.16 -14.08
CA ILE A 311 -8.15 8.27 -15.03
C ILE A 311 -7.78 9.58 -14.34
N GLU A 312 -6.70 10.21 -14.80
CA GLU A 312 -6.31 11.55 -14.39
C GLU A 312 -7.01 12.61 -15.26
N VAL A 313 -7.75 13.52 -14.62
CA VAL A 313 -8.48 14.61 -15.29
C VAL A 313 -8.32 15.92 -14.54
N SER A 314 -8.50 17.04 -15.23
CA SER A 314 -8.60 18.33 -14.55
C SER A 314 -9.81 18.37 -13.61
N ARG A 315 -9.65 18.97 -12.42
CA ARG A 315 -10.75 19.34 -11.52
C ARG A 315 -11.79 20.24 -12.20
N TYR A 316 -11.39 20.96 -13.24
CA TYR A 316 -12.27 21.85 -13.99
C TYR A 316 -12.74 21.25 -15.33
N ALA A 317 -12.59 19.94 -15.52
CA ALA A 317 -13.01 19.26 -16.73
C ALA A 317 -14.54 19.37 -16.93
N THR A 318 -14.93 19.67 -18.17
CA THR A 318 -16.30 19.58 -18.66
C THR A 318 -16.72 18.12 -18.80
N LYS A 319 -18.03 17.88 -18.91
CA LYS A 319 -18.57 16.53 -19.15
C LYS A 319 -17.92 15.84 -20.36
N ALA A 320 -17.74 16.57 -21.46
CA ALA A 320 -17.14 16.04 -22.68
C ALA A 320 -15.66 15.66 -22.49
N GLU A 321 -14.90 16.43 -21.71
CA GLU A 321 -13.50 16.12 -21.40
C GLU A 321 -13.37 14.90 -20.49
N LEU A 322 -14.29 14.72 -19.54
CA LEU A 322 -14.35 13.50 -18.72
C LEU A 322 -14.62 12.25 -19.57
N GLU A 323 -15.63 12.32 -20.45
CA GLU A 323 -15.96 11.22 -21.38
C GLU A 323 -14.81 10.95 -22.36
N GLN A 324 -14.13 12.00 -22.85
CA GLN A 324 -12.97 11.87 -23.73
C GLN A 324 -11.76 11.25 -23.03
N ALA A 325 -11.59 11.50 -21.74
CA ALA A 325 -10.57 10.85 -20.91
C ALA A 325 -10.86 9.36 -20.64
N GLY A 326 -12.02 8.85 -21.09
CA GLY A 326 -12.42 7.44 -20.97
C GLY A 326 -13.36 7.16 -19.81
N LEU A 327 -13.85 8.18 -19.11
CA LEU A 327 -14.73 7.99 -17.95
C LEU A 327 -16.15 7.60 -18.40
N ASN A 328 -16.62 6.41 -17.99
CA ASN A 328 -17.99 5.98 -18.23
C ASN A 328 -18.95 6.57 -17.18
N LEU A 329 -19.50 7.75 -17.47
CA LEU A 329 -20.39 8.46 -16.55
C LEU A 329 -21.68 7.70 -16.22
N ALA A 330 -22.13 6.77 -17.08
CA ALA A 330 -23.32 5.96 -16.83
C ALA A 330 -23.12 4.97 -15.66
N GLU A 331 -21.90 4.46 -15.48
CA GLU A 331 -21.55 3.59 -14.35
C GLU A 331 -21.39 4.36 -13.03
N LEU A 332 -21.29 5.69 -13.11
CA LEU A 332 -21.20 6.59 -11.97
C LEU A 332 -22.52 7.35 -11.73
N GLU A 333 -23.62 6.86 -12.29
CA GLU A 333 -24.95 7.29 -11.85
C GLU A 333 -25.26 6.68 -10.48
N ILE A 334 -25.92 7.45 -9.60
CA ILE A 334 -26.29 6.98 -8.25
C ILE A 334 -27.09 5.67 -8.33
N SER A 335 -27.98 5.53 -9.31
CA SER A 335 -28.76 4.31 -9.53
C SER A 335 -27.92 3.09 -9.96
N ALA A 336 -26.76 3.32 -10.58
CA ALA A 336 -25.86 2.24 -10.98
C ALA A 336 -25.08 1.67 -9.79
N ILE A 337 -24.79 2.51 -8.79
CA ILE A 337 -24.01 2.13 -7.61
C ILE A 337 -24.84 1.89 -6.34
N ASP A 338 -26.16 2.07 -6.39
CA ASP A 338 -27.06 1.84 -5.25
C ASP A 338 -27.16 0.34 -4.90
N PRO A 339 -26.61 -0.10 -3.74
CA PRO A 339 -26.60 -1.51 -3.35
C PRO A 339 -28.00 -2.04 -3.02
N VAL A 340 -28.98 -1.18 -2.71
CA VAL A 340 -30.36 -1.59 -2.46
C VAL A 340 -31.05 -1.96 -3.77
N ALA A 341 -30.87 -1.13 -4.80
CA ALA A 341 -31.39 -1.40 -6.14
C ALA A 341 -30.80 -2.69 -6.69
N LYS A 342 -29.49 -2.88 -6.55
CA LYS A 342 -28.80 -4.09 -7.01
C LYS A 342 -29.27 -5.34 -6.27
N TYR A 343 -29.35 -5.32 -4.94
CA TYR A 343 -29.90 -6.42 -4.15
C TYR A 343 -31.32 -6.81 -4.58
N ASN A 344 -32.21 -5.82 -4.77
CA ASN A 344 -33.59 -6.06 -5.17
C ASN A 344 -33.70 -6.70 -6.56
N SER A 345 -32.77 -6.37 -7.47
CA SER A 345 -32.71 -6.99 -8.80
C SER A 345 -32.23 -8.45 -8.74
N LEU A 346 -31.29 -8.78 -7.85
CA LEU A 346 -30.65 -10.11 -7.81
C LEU A 346 -31.39 -11.11 -6.90
N LYS A 347 -32.06 -10.66 -5.82
CA LYS A 347 -32.60 -11.55 -4.77
C LYS A 347 -33.61 -12.61 -5.28
N ASN A 348 -34.31 -12.31 -6.37
CA ASN A 348 -35.30 -13.20 -6.97
C ASN A 348 -34.84 -13.80 -8.31
N ASP A 349 -33.71 -13.36 -8.85
CA ASP A 349 -33.08 -14.02 -9.98
C ASP A 349 -32.59 -15.38 -9.48
N LEU A 350 -32.84 -16.47 -10.21
CA LEU A 350 -32.36 -17.82 -9.86
C LEU A 350 -30.96 -18.11 -10.42
N THR A 351 -30.49 -17.29 -11.34
CA THR A 351 -29.18 -17.42 -12.00
C THR A 351 -28.07 -16.62 -11.33
N ALA A 352 -28.43 -15.65 -10.47
CA ALA A 352 -27.46 -14.87 -9.72
C ALA A 352 -26.64 -15.73 -8.75
N ASP A 353 -25.37 -15.35 -8.53
CA ASP A 353 -24.56 -15.94 -7.48
C ASP A 353 -25.19 -15.69 -6.09
N ARG A 354 -25.41 -16.77 -5.34
CA ARG A 354 -26.04 -16.69 -4.01
C ARG A 354 -25.11 -16.05 -2.99
N ASP A 355 -23.81 -16.25 -3.12
CA ASP A 355 -22.82 -15.73 -2.18
C ASP A 355 -22.75 -14.19 -2.35
N LEU A 356 -22.75 -13.70 -3.59
CA LEU A 356 -22.92 -12.27 -3.91
C LEU A 356 -24.27 -11.68 -3.45
N VAL A 357 -25.40 -12.38 -3.63
CA VAL A 357 -26.72 -11.90 -3.16
C VAL A 357 -26.73 -11.71 -1.64
N GLU A 358 -26.10 -12.64 -0.91
CA GLU A 358 -25.95 -12.56 0.54
C GLU A 358 -25.01 -11.42 0.94
N ALA A 359 -23.92 -11.20 0.20
CA ALA A 359 -23.02 -10.07 0.40
C ALA A 359 -23.76 -8.72 0.25
N TYR A 360 -24.58 -8.56 -0.78
CA TYR A 360 -25.44 -7.37 -0.95
C TYR A 360 -26.46 -7.19 0.18
N ARG A 361 -27.01 -8.29 0.72
CA ARG A 361 -27.92 -8.24 1.87
C ARG A 361 -27.19 -7.70 3.10
N GLN A 362 -26.02 -8.25 3.40
CA GLN A 362 -25.19 -7.84 4.54
C GLN A 362 -24.65 -6.42 4.38
N LEU A 363 -24.19 -6.03 3.19
CA LEU A 363 -23.77 -4.66 2.90
C LEU A 363 -24.91 -3.67 3.17
N ASN A 364 -26.13 -3.96 2.69
CA ASN A 364 -27.29 -3.11 2.94
C ASN A 364 -27.62 -3.00 4.44
N GLU A 365 -27.44 -4.07 5.22
CA GLU A 365 -27.60 -4.03 6.68
C GLU A 365 -26.49 -3.23 7.37
N ASN A 366 -25.25 -3.34 6.89
CA ASN A 366 -24.11 -2.57 7.39
C ASN A 366 -24.26 -1.08 7.09
N ILE A 367 -24.66 -0.71 5.87
CA ILE A 367 -24.96 0.69 5.51
C ILE A 367 -26.10 1.23 6.34
N LYS A 368 -27.18 0.47 6.57
CA LYS A 368 -28.27 0.89 7.47
C LYS A 368 -27.79 1.07 8.92
N ARG A 369 -26.87 0.21 9.35
CA ARG A 369 -26.29 0.24 10.70
C ARG A 369 -25.39 1.44 10.91
N SER A 370 -24.50 1.75 9.97
CA SER A 370 -23.47 2.80 10.12
C SER A 370 -23.89 4.14 9.53
N ASN A 371 -24.68 4.15 8.47
CA ASN A 371 -24.94 5.33 7.65
C ASN A 371 -26.43 5.61 7.41
N LYS A 372 -27.37 5.01 8.15
CA LYS A 372 -28.84 5.14 7.94
C LYS A 372 -29.36 4.55 6.63
N ASP A 373 -28.87 5.05 5.51
CA ASP A 373 -29.19 4.67 4.15
C ASP A 373 -28.02 5.00 3.21
N PHE A 374 -28.10 4.53 1.97
CA PHE A 374 -27.05 4.75 0.97
C PHE A 374 -26.88 6.24 0.62
N SER A 375 -27.96 7.02 0.61
CA SER A 375 -27.89 8.46 0.30
C SER A 375 -27.06 9.22 1.33
N TYR A 376 -27.19 8.87 2.61
CA TYR A 376 -26.40 9.46 3.68
C TYR A 376 -24.94 9.00 3.67
N PHE A 377 -24.67 7.73 3.32
CA PHE A 377 -23.30 7.26 3.08
C PHE A 377 -22.61 8.08 1.99
N LEU A 378 -23.28 8.29 0.85
CA LEU A 378 -22.77 9.10 -0.25
C LEU A 378 -22.62 10.59 0.14
N ALA A 379 -23.51 11.13 0.97
CA ALA A 379 -23.39 12.50 1.46
C ALA A 379 -22.10 12.75 2.25
N GLN A 380 -21.61 11.77 3.02
CA GLN A 380 -20.33 11.89 3.73
C GLN A 380 -19.12 11.94 2.78
N ALA A 381 -19.18 11.20 1.66
CA ALA A 381 -18.16 11.29 0.61
C ALA A 381 -18.14 12.69 -0.01
N TYR A 382 -19.31 13.29 -0.24
CA TYR A 382 -19.41 14.68 -0.71
C TYR A 382 -18.88 15.69 0.30
N GLU A 383 -19.16 15.53 1.59
CA GLU A 383 -18.58 16.39 2.64
C GLU A 383 -17.05 16.36 2.62
N SER A 384 -16.47 15.17 2.47
CA SER A 384 -15.02 14.99 2.38
C SER A 384 -14.45 15.62 1.11
N ALA A 385 -15.15 15.46 -0.02
CA ALA A 385 -14.78 16.08 -1.29
C ALA A 385 -14.83 17.62 -1.22
N VAL A 386 -15.80 18.20 -0.50
CA VAL A 386 -15.89 19.66 -0.29
C VAL A 386 -14.68 20.17 0.51
N LEU A 387 -14.26 19.46 1.57
CA LEU A 387 -13.07 19.84 2.33
C LEU A 387 -11.79 19.70 1.49
N SER A 388 -11.66 18.64 0.69
CA SER A 388 -10.55 18.46 -0.25
C SER A 388 -10.50 19.57 -1.30
N ALA A 389 -11.66 19.95 -1.85
CA ALA A 389 -11.78 21.07 -2.78
C ALA A 389 -11.40 22.41 -2.13
N LEU A 390 -11.87 22.68 -0.90
CA LEU A 390 -11.46 23.86 -0.13
C LEU A 390 -9.94 23.88 0.06
N GLN A 391 -9.38 22.77 0.52
CA GLN A 391 -7.95 22.66 0.77
C GLN A 391 -7.15 22.94 -0.50
N HIS A 392 -7.54 22.35 -1.64
CA HIS A 392 -6.92 22.61 -2.92
C HIS A 392 -6.97 24.11 -3.30
N GLU A 393 -8.16 24.73 -3.25
CA GLU A 393 -8.34 26.12 -3.69
C GLU A 393 -7.61 27.12 -2.79
N VAL A 394 -7.61 26.92 -1.47
CA VAL A 394 -6.88 27.76 -0.51
C VAL A 394 -5.37 27.62 -0.71
N LYS A 395 -4.88 26.37 -0.83
CA LYS A 395 -3.45 26.09 -1.07
C LYS A 395 -2.95 26.71 -2.37
N LYS A 396 -3.74 26.59 -3.45
CA LYS A 396 -3.44 27.20 -4.75
C LYS A 396 -3.44 28.72 -4.69
N ALA A 397 -4.46 29.32 -4.08
CA ALA A 397 -4.54 30.77 -3.93
C ALA A 397 -3.36 31.34 -3.13
N ALA A 398 -2.91 30.61 -2.09
CA ALA A 398 -1.75 30.99 -1.30
C ALA A 398 -0.45 30.98 -2.10
N LEU A 399 -0.22 29.95 -2.92
CA LEU A 399 0.96 29.90 -3.80
C LEU A 399 0.94 30.97 -4.88
N ILE A 400 -0.22 31.29 -5.45
CA ILE A 400 -0.35 32.36 -6.44
C ILE A 400 -0.05 33.72 -5.80
N SER A 401 -0.56 33.95 -4.59
CA SER A 401 -0.41 35.23 -3.89
C SER A 401 0.97 35.42 -3.27
N ASN A 402 1.64 34.31 -2.89
CA ASN A 402 2.95 34.30 -2.26
C ASN A 402 3.81 33.17 -2.87
N PRO A 403 4.24 33.29 -4.13
CA PRO A 403 5.05 32.27 -4.77
C PRO A 403 6.43 32.21 -4.10
N VAL A 404 6.96 31.00 -3.95
CA VAL A 404 8.31 30.82 -3.41
C VAL A 404 9.33 31.45 -4.35
N THR A 405 10.05 32.43 -3.83
CA THR A 405 11.11 33.14 -4.54
C THR A 405 12.44 32.43 -4.39
N GLN A 406 13.32 32.59 -5.38
CA GLN A 406 14.69 32.08 -5.32
C GLN A 406 15.44 32.55 -4.05
N ALA A 407 15.19 33.77 -3.60
CA ALA A 407 15.80 34.31 -2.38
C ALA A 407 15.38 33.57 -1.12
N GLN A 408 14.12 33.11 -1.04
CA GLN A 408 13.64 32.29 0.08
C GLN A 408 14.33 30.93 0.10
N VAL A 409 14.45 30.26 -1.05
CA VAL A 409 15.17 28.98 -1.17
C VAL A 409 16.63 29.13 -0.73
N ILE A 410 17.31 30.20 -1.18
CA ILE A 410 18.69 30.49 -0.79
C ILE A 410 18.82 30.71 0.73
N ASN A 411 17.89 31.44 1.35
CA ASN A 411 17.93 31.71 2.79
C ASN A 411 17.67 30.43 3.62
N GLU A 412 16.73 29.60 3.18
CA GLU A 412 16.45 28.31 3.82
C GLU A 412 17.68 27.40 3.75
N PHE A 413 18.31 27.31 2.56
CA PHE A 413 19.56 26.59 2.40
C PHE A 413 20.67 27.13 3.32
N LYS A 414 20.84 28.46 3.43
CA LYS A 414 21.86 29.04 4.33
C LYS A 414 21.64 28.63 5.78
N PHE A 415 20.39 28.59 6.23
CA PHE A 415 20.04 28.10 7.57
C PHE A 415 20.41 26.63 7.74
N LEU A 416 19.96 25.76 6.82
CA LEU A 416 20.23 24.31 6.88
C LEU A 416 21.72 23.98 6.75
N TYR A 417 22.44 24.69 5.89
CA TYR A 417 23.89 24.57 5.74
C TYR A 417 24.62 24.90 7.04
N GLU A 418 24.24 25.97 7.73
CA GLU A 418 24.83 26.36 9.02
C GLU A 418 24.47 25.37 10.14
N THR A 419 23.23 24.90 10.18
CA THR A 419 22.80 23.83 11.10
C THR A 419 23.62 22.57 10.86
N GLY A 420 23.77 22.14 9.61
CA GLY A 420 24.64 21.02 9.23
C GLY A 420 26.08 21.27 9.65
N ARG A 421 26.66 22.42 9.33
CA ARG A 421 28.04 22.79 9.73
C ARG A 421 28.26 22.62 11.24
N SER A 422 27.33 23.12 12.07
CA SER A 422 27.45 23.03 13.53
C SER A 422 27.50 21.59 14.04
N SER A 423 26.73 20.66 13.43
CA SER A 423 26.74 19.24 13.79
C SER A 423 28.07 18.54 13.51
N TYR A 424 28.87 19.02 12.56
CA TYR A 424 30.19 18.47 12.26
C TYR A 424 31.31 19.08 13.11
N VAL A 425 31.25 20.38 13.43
CA VAL A 425 32.31 21.09 14.20
C VAL A 425 32.56 20.44 15.58
N ASP A 426 31.52 19.89 16.20
CA ASP A 426 31.60 19.27 17.53
C ASP A 426 31.88 17.74 17.50
N SER A 427 31.95 17.12 16.31
CA SER A 427 32.21 15.68 16.19
C SER A 427 33.69 15.35 16.41
N LYS A 428 33.96 14.42 17.34
CA LYS A 428 35.31 13.86 17.57
C LYS A 428 35.80 13.01 16.38
N ASP A 429 34.89 12.55 15.51
CA ASP A 429 35.19 11.76 14.32
C ASP A 429 34.33 12.24 13.13
N ARG A 430 34.71 13.40 12.59
CA ARG A 430 34.02 14.06 11.46
C ARG A 430 34.00 13.21 10.19
N VAL A 431 35.04 12.41 9.95
CA VAL A 431 35.13 11.54 8.76
C VAL A 431 34.11 10.40 8.87
N GLN A 432 34.04 9.73 10.03
CA GLN A 432 33.03 8.69 10.25
C GLN A 432 31.60 9.23 10.22
N THR A 433 31.38 10.42 10.81
CA THR A 433 30.06 11.08 10.82
C THR A 433 29.60 11.40 9.39
N PHE A 434 30.50 11.92 8.56
CA PHE A 434 30.24 12.20 7.15
C PHE A 434 29.98 10.91 6.35
N GLY A 435 30.81 9.88 6.54
CA GLY A 435 30.65 8.57 5.91
C GLY A 435 29.29 7.94 6.21
N SER A 436 28.80 8.05 7.44
CA SER A 436 27.46 7.57 7.82
C SER A 436 26.32 8.43 7.28
N SER A 437 26.54 9.74 7.07
CA SER A 437 25.50 10.63 6.54
C SER A 437 25.33 10.45 5.03
N ILE A 438 26.44 10.31 4.29
CA ILE A 438 26.41 10.18 2.83
C ILE A 438 25.82 8.83 2.38
N THR A 439 25.92 7.79 3.21
CA THR A 439 25.31 6.48 2.94
C THR A 439 23.81 6.47 3.19
N GLN A 440 23.29 7.41 3.98
CA GLN A 440 21.84 7.60 4.19
C GLN A 440 21.17 8.34 3.02
N GLY A 441 21.94 9.09 2.22
CA GLY A 441 21.47 9.73 0.99
C GLY A 441 21.96 11.17 0.84
N ILE A 442 22.34 11.55 -0.38
CA ILE A 442 22.85 12.90 -0.68
C ILE A 442 21.78 13.99 -0.57
N GLU A 443 20.50 13.62 -0.72
CA GLU A 443 19.35 14.52 -0.72
C GLU A 443 19.13 15.25 0.60
N SER A 444 19.66 14.70 1.70
CA SER A 444 19.61 15.31 3.04
C SER A 444 20.91 16.03 3.44
N LEU A 445 21.94 15.99 2.58
CA LEU A 445 23.28 16.47 2.88
C LEU A 445 23.48 17.92 2.39
N TYR A 446 23.09 18.89 3.21
CA TYR A 446 23.21 20.32 2.88
C TYR A 446 24.63 20.89 3.06
N TYR A 447 25.43 20.31 3.96
CA TYR A 447 26.80 20.74 4.26
C TYR A 447 27.76 19.55 4.22
N TYR A 448 28.95 19.77 3.64
CA TYR A 448 30.07 18.84 3.79
C TYR A 448 31.35 19.59 4.20
N PRO A 449 32.18 19.04 5.10
CA PRO A 449 33.43 19.69 5.48
C PRO A 449 34.50 19.57 4.37
N ASN A 450 34.97 20.70 3.83
CA ASN A 450 36.03 20.73 2.81
C ASN A 450 37.40 20.24 3.32
N ASP A 451 37.57 20.16 4.65
CA ASP A 451 38.78 19.64 5.28
C ASP A 451 38.81 18.10 5.35
N ILE A 452 37.75 17.41 4.90
CA ILE A 452 37.79 15.96 4.72
C ILE A 452 38.80 15.61 3.62
N PRO A 453 39.86 14.83 3.94
CA PRO A 453 40.81 14.38 2.94
C PRO A 453 40.12 13.58 1.83
N LYS A 454 40.50 13.84 0.57
CA LYS A 454 40.01 13.12 -0.61
C LYS A 454 38.50 13.19 -0.85
N LEU A 455 37.82 14.23 -0.36
CA LEU A 455 36.38 14.42 -0.57
C LEU A 455 35.96 14.32 -2.06
N SER A 456 36.78 14.85 -2.98
CA SER A 456 36.57 14.76 -4.44
C SER A 456 36.52 13.34 -4.99
N ASP A 457 36.98 12.37 -4.21
CA ASP A 457 37.10 10.97 -4.62
C ASP A 457 35.92 10.13 -4.11
N TYR A 458 34.94 10.74 -3.43
CA TYR A 458 33.64 10.13 -3.16
C TYR A 458 32.78 10.14 -4.43
N PHE A 459 32.15 9.01 -4.72
CA PHE A 459 31.24 8.84 -5.85
C PHE A 459 30.16 7.82 -5.51
N PHE A 460 29.17 7.69 -6.38
CA PHE A 460 28.09 6.74 -6.25
C PHE A 460 28.08 5.76 -7.42
N VAL A 461 27.62 4.54 -7.16
CA VAL A 461 27.46 3.50 -8.18
C VAL A 461 26.10 2.84 -8.11
N TYR A 462 25.57 2.47 -9.27
CA TYR A 462 24.63 1.36 -9.35
C TYR A 462 25.37 0.05 -9.55
N GLN A 463 24.81 -1.03 -9.03
CA GLN A 463 25.32 -2.38 -9.24
C GLN A 463 24.29 -3.28 -9.92
N MET A 464 24.79 -4.24 -10.67
CA MET A 464 24.07 -5.43 -11.09
C MET A 464 24.83 -6.63 -10.56
N LEU A 465 24.16 -7.44 -9.75
CA LEU A 465 24.65 -8.72 -9.23
C LEU A 465 23.96 -9.86 -9.97
N LEU A 466 24.74 -10.71 -10.61
CA LEU A 466 24.28 -11.98 -11.17
C LEU A 466 24.70 -13.09 -10.20
N LYS A 467 23.73 -13.65 -9.45
CA LYS A 467 24.05 -14.49 -8.29
C LYS A 467 24.50 -15.90 -8.71
N PHE A 468 25.36 -16.50 -7.88
CA PHE A 468 25.55 -17.95 -7.86
C PHE A 468 24.34 -18.64 -7.22
N SER A 469 24.23 -19.96 -7.37
CA SER A 469 23.24 -20.72 -6.60
C SER A 469 23.53 -20.63 -5.09
N ASP A 470 22.51 -20.79 -4.25
CA ASP A 470 22.69 -20.76 -2.80
C ASP A 470 23.73 -21.78 -2.31
N GLU A 471 23.80 -22.97 -2.92
CA GLU A 471 24.80 -23.99 -2.60
C GLU A 471 26.21 -23.56 -2.99
N GLN A 472 26.37 -22.95 -4.18
CA GLN A 472 27.64 -22.42 -4.65
C GLN A 472 28.11 -21.27 -3.76
N SER A 473 27.21 -20.33 -3.42
CA SER A 473 27.50 -19.22 -2.52
C SER A 473 27.84 -19.69 -1.10
N ALA A 474 27.13 -20.68 -0.57
CA ALA A 474 27.43 -21.27 0.72
C ALA A 474 28.79 -22.00 0.72
N PHE A 475 29.10 -22.74 -0.34
CA PHE A 475 30.39 -23.40 -0.51
C PHE A 475 31.54 -22.39 -0.58
N LEU A 476 31.40 -21.36 -1.43
CA LEU A 476 32.41 -20.30 -1.58
C LEU A 476 32.62 -19.54 -0.28
N SER A 477 31.55 -19.23 0.45
CA SER A 477 31.62 -18.50 1.72
C SER A 477 32.23 -19.32 2.86
N SER A 478 31.89 -20.63 2.96
CA SER A 478 32.29 -21.46 4.11
C SER A 478 33.57 -22.27 3.91
N GLN A 479 33.82 -22.79 2.70
CA GLN A 479 34.92 -23.73 2.42
C GLN A 479 36.10 -23.05 1.72
N VAL A 480 35.86 -21.92 1.04
CA VAL A 480 36.87 -21.24 0.22
C VAL A 480 37.21 -19.85 0.76
N GLY A 481 36.36 -19.26 1.61
CA GLY A 481 36.37 -17.84 2.01
C GLY A 481 37.64 -17.27 2.66
N SER A 482 38.68 -18.07 2.91
CA SER A 482 40.01 -17.59 3.35
C SER A 482 41.15 -17.83 2.33
N ASN A 483 40.90 -18.60 1.27
CA ASN A 483 41.88 -18.94 0.22
C ASN A 483 41.47 -18.32 -1.12
N LYS A 484 41.94 -17.09 -1.38
CA LYS A 484 41.58 -16.29 -2.55
C LYS A 484 41.97 -16.96 -3.88
N GLU A 485 43.14 -17.60 -3.96
CA GLU A 485 43.58 -18.31 -5.17
C GLU A 485 42.68 -19.51 -5.50
N LEU A 486 42.21 -20.23 -4.48
CA LEU A 486 41.24 -21.31 -4.67
C LEU A 486 39.87 -20.76 -5.08
N ALA A 487 39.42 -19.65 -4.47
CA ALA A 487 38.17 -18.98 -4.82
C ALA A 487 38.13 -18.60 -6.31
N LYS A 488 39.22 -17.99 -6.80
CA LYS A 488 39.35 -17.60 -8.22
C LYS A 488 39.19 -18.78 -9.18
N GLN A 489 39.70 -19.96 -8.84
CA GLN A 489 39.53 -21.15 -9.68
C GLN A 489 38.07 -21.60 -9.75
N TYR A 490 37.35 -21.57 -8.62
CA TYR A 490 35.93 -21.89 -8.60
C TYR A 490 35.08 -20.82 -9.28
N TYR A 491 35.45 -19.54 -9.18
CA TYR A 491 34.74 -18.46 -9.87
C TYR A 491 34.72 -18.66 -11.39
N GLU A 492 35.84 -19.01 -12.02
CA GLU A 492 35.86 -19.27 -13.46
C GLU A 492 34.96 -20.44 -13.87
N VAL A 493 34.83 -21.46 -13.02
CA VAL A 493 33.97 -22.62 -13.28
C VAL A 493 32.50 -22.31 -13.05
N TYR A 494 32.17 -21.60 -11.98
CA TYR A 494 30.78 -21.27 -11.62
C TYR A 494 30.23 -20.11 -12.43
N LYS A 495 31.07 -19.18 -12.89
CA LYS A 495 30.70 -18.08 -13.78
C LYS A 495 29.96 -18.56 -15.03
N GLU A 496 30.47 -19.61 -15.68
CA GLU A 496 29.86 -20.19 -16.88
C GLU A 496 28.54 -20.93 -16.58
N GLN A 497 28.23 -21.16 -15.30
CA GLN A 497 26.99 -21.81 -14.85
C GLN A 497 25.95 -20.80 -14.36
N ILE A 498 26.31 -19.51 -14.26
CA ILE A 498 25.36 -18.46 -13.88
C ILE A 498 24.26 -18.38 -14.96
N THR A 499 23.04 -18.61 -14.52
CA THR A 499 21.83 -18.41 -15.32
C THR A 499 20.84 -17.58 -14.53
N VAL A 500 20.27 -16.60 -15.20
CA VAL A 500 19.49 -15.52 -14.61
C VAL A 500 18.12 -15.55 -15.26
N LYS A 501 17.06 -15.69 -14.48
CA LYS A 501 15.68 -15.55 -14.98
C LYS A 501 15.53 -14.16 -15.61
N LYS A 502 14.74 -13.92 -16.65
CA LYS A 502 14.54 -12.56 -17.19
C LYS A 502 13.29 -11.95 -16.57
N SER A 503 13.39 -10.78 -15.94
CA SER A 503 12.24 -10.13 -15.27
C SER A 503 11.15 -9.75 -16.28
N ASN A 504 9.88 -9.86 -15.87
CA ASN A 504 8.76 -9.27 -16.60
C ASN A 504 8.59 -7.81 -16.16
N LEU A 505 8.91 -6.86 -17.03
CA LEU A 505 8.80 -5.42 -16.72
C LEU A 505 7.35 -4.93 -16.62
N ASN A 506 6.38 -5.75 -17.03
CA ASN A 506 4.95 -5.51 -16.88
C ASN A 506 4.36 -6.31 -15.72
N TYR A 507 5.19 -6.86 -14.81
CA TYR A 507 4.67 -7.60 -13.67
C TYR A 507 3.82 -6.70 -12.77
N ASP A 508 2.63 -7.18 -12.47
CA ASP A 508 1.65 -6.56 -11.59
C ASP A 508 1.14 -7.65 -10.65
N ALA A 509 1.50 -7.51 -9.37
CA ALA A 509 1.13 -8.48 -8.34
C ALA A 509 -0.37 -8.47 -8.03
N ASP A 510 -1.04 -7.34 -8.30
CA ASP A 510 -2.46 -7.14 -8.07
C ASP A 510 -3.28 -7.48 -9.33
N PHE A 511 -2.62 -7.82 -10.44
CA PHE A 511 -3.29 -8.24 -11.65
C PHE A 511 -3.92 -9.62 -11.48
N ASP A 512 -5.24 -9.61 -11.33
CA ASP A 512 -6.09 -10.79 -11.25
C ASP A 512 -6.21 -11.48 -12.63
N CYS A 513 -5.43 -12.53 -12.81
CA CYS A 513 -5.56 -13.43 -13.96
C CYS A 513 -6.51 -14.57 -13.57
N PRO A 514 -7.69 -14.72 -14.23
CA PRO A 514 -8.68 -15.74 -13.88
C PRO A 514 -8.15 -17.19 -13.91
N TYR A 515 -7.09 -17.45 -14.66
CA TYR A 515 -6.41 -18.74 -14.66
C TYR A 515 -5.68 -19.04 -13.34
N HIS A 516 -5.10 -18.02 -12.69
CA HIS A 516 -4.33 -18.16 -11.45
C HIS A 516 -5.20 -18.21 -10.19
N GLU A 517 -6.38 -17.57 -10.18
CA GLU A 517 -7.31 -17.65 -9.05
C GLU A 517 -8.21 -18.89 -9.06
N GLU A 518 -8.73 -19.30 -10.21
CA GLU A 518 -9.79 -20.33 -10.26
C GLU A 518 -9.37 -21.65 -10.94
N GLY A 519 -8.15 -21.70 -11.51
CA GLY A 519 -7.66 -22.84 -12.28
C GLY A 519 -8.53 -23.17 -13.50
N ARG A 520 -9.37 -22.22 -13.95
CA ARG A 520 -10.43 -22.43 -14.95
C ARG A 520 -10.70 -21.16 -15.75
N GLY A 521 -9.88 -20.86 -16.75
CA GLY A 521 -10.17 -19.78 -17.71
C GLY A 521 -9.06 -19.60 -18.74
N ASP A 522 -9.37 -19.07 -19.92
CA ASP A 522 -8.36 -18.67 -20.90
C ASP A 522 -7.67 -17.41 -20.38
N CYS A 523 -6.33 -17.34 -20.42
CA CYS A 523 -5.63 -16.11 -20.03
C CYS A 523 -5.91 -15.04 -21.08
N ILE A 524 -6.35 -13.84 -20.68
CA ILE A 524 -6.70 -12.76 -21.62
C ILE A 524 -5.50 -12.27 -22.48
N TYR A 525 -4.28 -12.69 -22.13
CA TYR A 525 -3.03 -12.46 -22.87
C TYR A 525 -2.60 -13.64 -23.75
N GLU A 526 -3.47 -14.64 -23.99
CA GLU A 526 -3.27 -15.66 -25.01
C GLU A 526 -3.35 -15.05 -26.42
N GLY A 527 -2.28 -14.40 -26.86
CA GLY A 527 -2.22 -13.83 -28.20
C GLY A 527 -1.02 -12.93 -28.47
N ASP A 528 -0.70 -12.02 -27.55
CA ASP A 528 0.40 -11.07 -27.67
C ASP A 528 0.88 -10.62 -26.27
N GLY A 529 2.12 -10.97 -25.91
CA GLY A 529 2.82 -10.43 -24.72
C GLY A 529 2.96 -11.38 -23.52
N THR A 530 3.76 -10.94 -22.54
CA THR A 530 4.04 -11.64 -21.28
C THR A 530 2.94 -11.36 -20.25
N CYS A 531 2.38 -12.39 -19.60
CA CYS A 531 1.32 -12.25 -18.59
C CYS A 531 1.77 -11.37 -17.41
N PRO A 532 1.04 -10.28 -17.05
CA PRO A 532 1.38 -9.41 -15.93
C PRO A 532 1.40 -10.10 -14.57
N SER A 533 0.68 -11.20 -14.35
CA SER A 533 0.78 -11.96 -13.09
C SER A 533 2.08 -12.77 -12.96
N SER A 534 2.89 -12.90 -14.02
CA SER A 534 4.17 -13.62 -13.94
C SER A 534 5.31 -12.64 -13.67
N PRO A 535 6.10 -12.83 -12.61
CA PRO A 535 7.24 -11.95 -12.30
C PRO A 535 8.41 -12.09 -13.28
N TYR A 536 8.40 -13.14 -14.10
CA TYR A 536 9.43 -13.40 -15.11
C TYR A 536 8.83 -13.59 -16.50
N GLU A 537 9.63 -13.27 -17.50
CA GLU A 537 9.31 -13.53 -18.89
C GLU A 537 9.23 -15.04 -19.15
N LEU A 538 8.21 -15.46 -19.89
CA LEU A 538 7.95 -16.85 -20.24
C LEU A 538 8.21 -17.08 -21.74
N THR A 539 8.62 -18.28 -22.10
CA THR A 539 8.79 -18.72 -23.49
C THR A 539 7.44 -19.05 -24.11
N GLY A 540 7.14 -18.49 -25.28
CA GLY A 540 5.84 -18.67 -25.94
C GLY A 540 4.76 -17.69 -25.45
N ASN A 541 3.50 -17.96 -25.79
CA ASN A 541 2.36 -17.13 -25.42
C ASN A 541 1.61 -17.77 -24.24
N GLY A 542 1.27 -17.00 -23.20
CA GLY A 542 0.43 -17.45 -22.08
C GLY A 542 1.18 -17.96 -20.84
N HIS A 543 0.50 -18.76 -20.02
CA HIS A 543 0.89 -19.18 -18.67
C HIS A 543 1.70 -20.49 -18.61
N ASP A 544 1.66 -21.30 -19.67
CA ASP A 544 2.36 -22.59 -19.76
C ASP A 544 3.81 -22.47 -20.28
N GLY A 545 4.28 -21.25 -20.52
CA GLY A 545 5.63 -20.99 -21.00
C GLY A 545 6.69 -21.28 -19.93
N GLU A 546 7.85 -21.81 -20.33
CA GLU A 546 8.99 -21.94 -19.42
C GLU A 546 9.64 -20.59 -19.18
N ILE A 547 10.13 -20.32 -17.96
CA ILE A 547 10.84 -19.09 -17.63
C ILE A 547 12.02 -18.89 -18.60
N VAL A 548 12.16 -17.68 -19.14
CA VAL A 548 13.30 -17.30 -19.97
C VAL A 548 14.53 -17.13 -19.08
N TYR A 549 15.55 -17.95 -19.31
CA TYR A 549 16.86 -17.82 -18.67
C TYR A 549 17.86 -17.18 -19.63
N LYS A 550 18.76 -16.36 -19.07
CA LYS A 550 19.91 -15.78 -19.74
C LYS A 550 21.19 -16.13 -19.03
N SER A 551 22.20 -16.53 -19.79
CA SER A 551 23.53 -16.82 -19.24
C SER A 551 24.29 -15.53 -18.90
N TYR A 552 25.26 -15.64 -17.99
CA TYR A 552 26.22 -14.56 -17.70
C TYR A 552 26.83 -13.97 -18.99
N THR A 553 27.27 -14.82 -19.91
CA THR A 553 27.95 -14.41 -21.15
C THR A 553 27.02 -13.66 -22.09
N GLU A 554 25.76 -14.08 -22.23
CA GLU A 554 24.76 -13.34 -23.03
C GLU A 554 24.51 -11.95 -22.45
N ILE A 555 24.31 -11.84 -21.13
CA ILE A 555 24.00 -10.58 -20.46
C ILE A 555 25.17 -9.59 -20.59
N THR A 556 26.37 -10.04 -20.21
CA THR A 556 27.57 -9.18 -20.19
C THR A 556 28.02 -8.78 -21.58
N THR A 557 27.97 -9.68 -22.56
CA THR A 557 28.31 -9.36 -23.96
C THR A 557 27.32 -8.36 -24.55
N ALA A 558 26.02 -8.54 -24.30
CA ALA A 558 25.01 -7.61 -24.79
C ALA A 558 25.17 -6.22 -24.15
N LEU A 559 25.37 -6.16 -22.83
CA LEU A 559 25.60 -4.89 -22.12
C LEU A 559 26.88 -4.19 -22.59
N GLN A 560 27.99 -4.92 -22.76
CA GLN A 560 29.23 -4.39 -23.33
C GLN A 560 28.97 -3.75 -24.70
N ASN A 561 28.27 -4.46 -25.59
CA ASN A 561 28.01 -3.99 -26.95
C ASN A 561 27.11 -2.74 -26.97
N ASP A 562 26.02 -2.75 -26.21
CA ASP A 562 25.09 -1.62 -26.11
C ASP A 562 25.79 -0.37 -25.57
N LEU A 563 26.56 -0.50 -24.48
CA LEU A 563 27.31 0.62 -23.91
C LEU A 563 28.41 1.10 -24.86
N SER A 564 29.16 0.18 -25.50
CA SER A 564 30.19 0.53 -26.47
C SER A 564 29.61 1.30 -27.67
N ALA A 565 28.42 0.92 -28.13
CA ALA A 565 27.71 1.60 -29.21
C ALA A 565 27.33 3.04 -28.84
N ILE A 566 26.85 3.27 -27.61
CA ILE A 566 26.53 4.62 -27.09
C ILE A 566 27.79 5.48 -27.09
N TYR A 567 28.92 4.98 -26.56
CA TYR A 567 30.15 5.76 -26.50
C TYR A 567 30.80 6.00 -27.87
N ALA A 568 30.58 5.10 -28.83
CA ALA A 568 31.02 5.26 -30.22
C ALA A 568 30.16 6.26 -31.03
N CYS A 569 28.95 6.61 -30.56
CA CYS A 569 28.08 7.56 -31.26
C CYS A 569 28.72 8.95 -31.37
N THR A 570 28.75 9.55 -32.55
CA THR A 570 29.33 10.89 -32.77
C THR A 570 28.29 12.01 -32.77
N ASP A 571 27.00 11.65 -32.76
CA ASP A 571 25.88 12.58 -32.98
C ASP A 571 25.34 13.18 -31.68
N ILE A 572 25.80 12.67 -30.53
CA ILE A 572 25.40 13.12 -29.19
C ILE A 572 26.62 13.57 -28.37
N THR A 573 26.38 14.49 -27.45
CA THR A 573 27.39 15.04 -26.53
C THR A 573 27.84 14.02 -25.49
N ASP A 574 28.98 14.27 -24.85
CA ASP A 574 29.48 13.44 -23.74
C ASP A 574 28.46 13.32 -22.58
N ALA A 575 27.68 14.38 -22.31
CA ALA A 575 26.65 14.36 -21.27
C ALA A 575 25.46 13.49 -21.65
N GLU A 576 25.01 13.58 -22.91
CA GLU A 576 23.94 12.72 -23.44
C GLU A 576 24.37 11.24 -23.44
N LYS A 577 25.63 10.94 -23.80
CA LYS A 577 26.20 9.59 -23.70
C LYS A 577 26.15 9.05 -22.28
N SER A 578 26.55 9.86 -21.29
CA SER A 578 26.50 9.48 -19.88
C SER A 578 25.09 9.11 -19.45
N GLN A 579 24.08 9.92 -19.83
CA GLN A 579 22.69 9.64 -19.48
C GLN A 579 22.12 8.43 -20.21
N GLU A 580 22.37 8.28 -21.51
CA GLU A 580 21.94 7.11 -22.28
C GLU A 580 22.57 5.82 -21.74
N ALA A 581 23.85 5.86 -21.38
CA ALA A 581 24.56 4.73 -20.76
C ALA A 581 23.95 4.35 -19.41
N LEU A 582 23.62 5.32 -18.55
CA LEU A 582 22.93 5.09 -17.29
C LEU A 582 21.55 4.46 -17.49
N ASN A 583 20.72 5.05 -18.34
CA ASN A 583 19.39 4.53 -18.65
C ASN A 583 19.46 3.10 -19.19
N LYS A 584 20.46 2.83 -20.03
CA LYS A 584 20.71 1.49 -20.58
C LYS A 584 21.15 0.51 -19.50
N PHE A 585 22.05 0.90 -18.61
CA PHE A 585 22.47 0.05 -17.50
C PHE A 585 21.29 -0.25 -16.57
N LEU A 586 20.49 0.75 -16.21
CA LEU A 586 19.29 0.56 -15.38
C LEU A 586 18.29 -0.39 -16.03
N ASP A 587 18.06 -0.29 -17.34
CA ASP A 587 17.22 -1.26 -18.08
C ASP A 587 17.73 -2.71 -17.89
N TYR A 588 19.05 -2.92 -17.90
CA TYR A 588 19.63 -4.23 -17.58
C TYR A 588 19.48 -4.60 -16.11
N VAL A 589 19.64 -3.66 -15.19
CA VAL A 589 19.42 -3.90 -13.75
C VAL A 589 17.98 -4.38 -13.53
N TYR A 590 16.97 -3.69 -14.06
CA TYR A 590 15.56 -4.10 -13.95
C TYR A 590 15.29 -5.48 -14.60
N LYS A 591 15.98 -5.82 -15.70
CA LYS A 591 15.81 -7.10 -16.41
C LYS A 591 16.51 -8.29 -15.75
N TYR A 592 17.68 -8.08 -15.15
CA TYR A 592 18.61 -9.18 -14.84
C TYR A 592 19.22 -9.14 -13.43
N ASN A 593 19.08 -8.05 -12.67
CA ASN A 593 19.71 -7.95 -11.36
C ASN A 593 19.04 -8.88 -10.34
N ASP A 594 19.86 -9.68 -9.65
CA ASP A 594 19.42 -10.56 -8.56
C ASP A 594 19.61 -9.93 -7.16
N ASP A 595 20.10 -8.68 -7.08
CA ASP A 595 20.20 -7.93 -5.84
C ASP A 595 18.96 -7.07 -5.55
N PRO A 596 18.14 -7.40 -4.53
CA PRO A 596 16.95 -6.62 -4.19
C PRO A 596 17.26 -5.25 -3.55
N GLY A 597 18.52 -4.96 -3.18
CA GLY A 597 18.89 -3.74 -2.45
C GLY A 597 19.20 -2.51 -3.32
N VAL A 598 19.55 -2.68 -4.59
CA VAL A 598 20.14 -1.60 -5.40
C VAL A 598 19.17 -0.47 -5.77
N MET A 599 17.86 -0.72 -5.67
CA MET A 599 16.82 0.25 -6.06
C MET A 599 16.31 1.10 -4.90
N ASN A 600 16.86 0.95 -3.70
CA ASN A 600 16.37 1.65 -2.51
C ASN A 600 16.98 3.05 -2.33
N THR A 601 17.92 3.47 -3.19
CA THR A 601 18.54 4.80 -3.11
C THR A 601 18.54 5.50 -4.47
N SER A 602 18.06 6.74 -4.50
CA SER A 602 17.93 7.58 -5.70
C SER A 602 19.26 7.83 -6.41
N ALA A 603 20.38 7.83 -5.68
CA ALA A 603 21.73 8.05 -6.21
C ALA A 603 22.57 6.76 -6.37
N GLY A 604 22.12 5.60 -5.86
CA GLY A 604 22.93 4.39 -5.76
C GLY A 604 23.79 4.30 -4.47
N TYR A 605 24.79 3.42 -4.45
CA TYR A 605 25.65 3.18 -3.29
C TYR A 605 26.81 4.17 -3.22
N ALA A 606 26.99 4.82 -2.06
CA ALA A 606 28.11 5.72 -1.82
C ALA A 606 29.44 4.96 -1.63
N ILE A 607 30.49 5.35 -2.36
CA ILE A 607 31.83 4.75 -2.33
C ILE A 607 32.85 5.73 -1.76
N SER A 608 33.53 5.34 -0.68
CA SER A 608 34.50 6.16 0.04
C SER A 608 35.92 6.10 -0.58
N PRO A 609 36.73 7.17 -0.49
CA PRO A 609 38.06 7.31 -1.12
C PRO A 609 39.07 6.22 -0.77
N GLU A 610 38.95 5.66 0.43
CA GLU A 610 39.90 4.68 0.94
C GLU A 610 39.60 3.26 0.43
N GLY A 611 38.41 3.03 -0.15
CA GLY A 611 37.97 1.68 -0.53
C GLY A 611 37.94 0.70 0.65
N GLU A 612 38.12 1.21 1.87
CA GLU A 612 38.05 0.45 3.10
C GLU A 612 36.57 0.26 3.46
N PRO A 613 36.17 -0.94 3.92
CA PRO A 613 34.87 -1.12 4.52
C PRO A 613 34.78 -0.15 5.70
N ASP A 614 33.90 0.85 5.60
CA ASP A 614 33.46 1.57 6.80
C ASP A 614 33.00 0.47 7.77
N PRO A 615 33.44 0.46 9.04
CA PRO A 615 32.93 -0.50 10.03
C PRO A 615 31.39 -0.55 10.10
N ASN A 616 30.70 0.46 9.54
CA ASN A 616 29.25 0.50 9.35
C ASN A 616 28.76 0.16 7.92
N ASN A 617 29.59 0.19 6.86
CA ASN A 617 29.24 -0.28 5.51
C ASN A 617 29.75 -1.71 5.32
N GLY A 618 28.90 -2.70 5.57
CA GLY A 618 29.20 -4.13 5.41
C GLY A 618 29.44 -4.62 3.97
N PHE A 619 30.05 -3.81 3.09
CA PHE A 619 30.38 -4.19 1.72
C PHE A 619 31.63 -5.07 1.63
N ASP A 620 31.63 -5.99 0.66
CA ASP A 620 32.76 -6.86 0.36
C ASP A 620 33.96 -6.05 -0.20
N LYS A 621 35.18 -6.42 0.20
CA LYS A 621 36.41 -5.71 -0.22
C LYS A 621 36.65 -5.78 -1.72
N ASP A 622 36.33 -6.90 -2.36
CA ASP A 622 36.56 -7.10 -3.78
C ASP A 622 35.53 -6.27 -4.58
N PHE A 623 34.30 -6.10 -4.07
CA PHE A 623 33.32 -5.14 -4.61
C PHE A 623 33.80 -3.68 -4.54
N LEU A 624 34.35 -3.24 -3.40
CA LEU A 624 34.89 -1.89 -3.27
C LEU A 624 36.08 -1.67 -4.24
N ALA A 625 36.92 -2.69 -4.43
CA ALA A 625 38.02 -2.66 -5.38
C ALA A 625 37.54 -2.55 -6.83
N LEU A 626 36.45 -3.24 -7.21
CA LEU A 626 35.80 -3.09 -8.52
C LEU A 626 35.35 -1.65 -8.76
N CYS A 627 34.62 -1.07 -7.80
CA CYS A 627 34.13 0.30 -7.90
C CYS A 627 35.28 1.29 -8.14
N ARG A 628 36.38 1.12 -7.39
CA ARG A 628 37.58 1.95 -7.54
C ARG A 628 38.25 1.76 -8.89
N ARG A 629 38.37 0.53 -9.39
CA ARG A 629 38.93 0.24 -10.71
C ARG A 629 38.18 0.96 -11.84
N VAL A 630 36.85 0.97 -11.78
CA VAL A 630 36.00 1.70 -12.75
C VAL A 630 36.20 3.22 -12.63
N TYR A 631 36.23 3.75 -11.40
CA TYR A 631 36.45 5.18 -11.16
C TYR A 631 37.84 5.65 -11.60
N ASP A 632 38.89 4.89 -11.31
CA ASP A 632 40.27 5.23 -11.65
C ASP A 632 40.53 5.18 -13.16
N TYR A 633 39.81 4.31 -13.89
CA TYR A 633 39.83 4.33 -15.36
C TYR A 633 39.18 5.60 -15.91
N SER A 634 37.96 5.89 -15.48
CA SER A 634 37.22 7.09 -15.86
C SER A 634 36.17 7.41 -14.82
N GLY A 635 36.45 8.39 -13.96
CA GLY A 635 35.51 8.91 -12.96
C GLY A 635 34.41 9.78 -13.58
N LYS A 636 33.92 9.45 -14.78
CA LYS A 636 32.77 10.09 -15.43
C LYS A 636 31.50 9.30 -15.08
N VAL A 637 30.41 10.02 -14.87
CA VAL A 637 29.07 9.43 -14.76
C VAL A 637 28.77 8.59 -16.02
N GLY A 638 28.16 7.42 -15.84
CA GLY A 638 27.87 6.45 -16.90
C GLY A 638 29.01 5.50 -17.24
N ASN A 639 30.20 5.63 -16.63
CA ASN A 639 31.28 4.68 -16.88
C ASN A 639 31.03 3.35 -16.15
N ALA A 640 31.16 2.25 -16.90
CA ALA A 640 31.14 0.87 -16.38
C ALA A 640 32.35 0.04 -16.87
N PHE A 641 33.33 0.69 -17.53
CA PHE A 641 34.48 0.03 -18.11
C PHE A 641 35.72 0.18 -17.23
N ASP A 642 36.66 -0.75 -17.41
CA ASP A 642 38.01 -0.69 -16.84
C ASP A 642 39.08 -0.26 -17.85
N ALA A 643 40.34 -0.30 -17.43
CA ALA A 643 41.51 0.12 -18.22
C ALA A 643 41.67 -0.61 -19.55
N ASP A 644 41.12 -1.82 -19.67
CA ASP A 644 41.18 -2.63 -20.90
C ASP A 644 40.01 -2.31 -21.85
N GLY A 645 39.16 -1.35 -21.50
CA GLY A 645 37.95 -0.98 -22.24
C GLY A 645 36.88 -2.08 -22.19
N GLN A 646 37.02 -3.04 -21.28
CA GLN A 646 36.06 -4.11 -21.05
C GLN A 646 35.13 -3.73 -19.89
N LEU A 647 33.93 -4.29 -19.93
CA LEU A 647 32.94 -4.14 -18.88
C LEU A 647 33.56 -4.67 -17.59
N ALA A 648 33.65 -3.80 -16.58
CA ALA A 648 34.29 -4.16 -15.34
C ALA A 648 33.39 -5.11 -14.55
N VAL A 649 33.91 -6.32 -14.32
CA VAL A 649 33.23 -7.35 -13.55
C VAL A 649 34.15 -7.84 -12.43
N GLU A 650 33.59 -8.09 -11.25
CA GLU A 650 34.29 -8.75 -10.15
C GLU A 650 33.46 -9.89 -9.58
N MET A 651 34.11 -11.00 -9.28
CA MET A 651 33.46 -12.18 -8.71
C MET A 651 33.64 -12.17 -7.19
N THR A 652 32.54 -12.27 -6.46
CA THR A 652 32.54 -12.45 -5.00
C THR A 652 31.95 -13.82 -4.66
N SER A 653 31.84 -14.15 -3.36
CA SER A 653 31.10 -15.36 -2.94
C SER A 653 29.61 -15.32 -3.29
N PHE A 654 29.06 -14.14 -3.62
CA PHE A 654 27.65 -13.97 -3.98
C PHE A 654 27.40 -14.13 -5.48
N GLY A 655 28.38 -13.80 -6.33
CA GLY A 655 28.22 -13.87 -7.78
C GLY A 655 29.05 -12.83 -8.52
N ALA A 656 28.64 -12.51 -9.75
CA ALA A 656 29.28 -11.52 -10.60
C ALA A 656 28.70 -10.13 -10.35
N HIS A 657 29.53 -9.21 -9.85
CA HIS A 657 29.19 -7.81 -9.68
C HIS A 657 29.63 -7.01 -10.91
N ILE A 658 28.73 -6.16 -11.40
CA ILE A 658 28.96 -5.21 -12.47
C ILE A 658 28.51 -3.85 -11.95
N VAL A 659 29.31 -2.81 -12.13
CA VAL A 659 29.02 -1.48 -11.57
C VAL A 659 29.09 -0.40 -12.63
N MET A 660 28.27 0.63 -12.44
CA MET A 660 28.31 1.85 -13.22
C MET A 660 28.31 3.06 -12.30
N ILE A 661 29.17 4.05 -12.60
CA ILE A 661 29.20 5.32 -11.86
C ILE A 661 27.89 6.07 -12.12
N SER A 662 27.08 6.24 -11.08
CA SER A 662 25.81 6.95 -11.14
C SER A 662 25.99 8.44 -10.88
N MET A 663 26.94 8.84 -10.02
CA MET A 663 27.13 10.25 -9.64
C MET A 663 28.53 10.53 -9.09
N THR A 664 29.04 11.74 -9.33
CA THR A 664 30.32 12.24 -8.78
C THR A 664 30.16 13.65 -8.20
N PRO A 665 29.44 13.81 -7.08
CA PRO A 665 28.89 15.10 -6.65
C PRO A 665 29.93 16.10 -6.13
N PHE A 666 31.16 15.65 -5.82
CA PHE A 666 32.21 16.48 -5.21
C PHE A 666 33.37 16.83 -6.15
N LYS A 667 33.28 16.49 -7.44
CA LYS A 667 34.39 16.64 -8.41
C LYS A 667 34.64 18.09 -8.85
N ASP A 668 33.60 18.94 -8.84
CA ASP A 668 33.62 20.30 -9.42
C ASP A 668 33.70 21.45 -8.39
N GLY A 669 34.46 21.28 -7.30
CA GLY A 669 35.01 22.43 -6.56
C GLY A 669 34.51 22.66 -5.13
N GLY A 670 35.41 23.25 -4.35
CA GLY A 670 35.31 23.46 -2.90
C GLY A 670 34.26 24.47 -2.46
N LEU A 671 33.71 24.25 -1.26
CA LEU A 671 32.69 25.07 -0.61
C LEU A 671 33.23 26.29 0.13
N ASP A 672 34.49 26.66 -0.06
CA ASP A 672 35.09 27.73 0.70
C ASP A 672 34.37 29.04 0.39
N ASN A 673 33.81 29.66 1.43
CA ASN A 673 33.01 30.88 1.33
C ASN A 673 31.76 30.72 0.43
N LEU A 674 31.13 29.53 0.42
CA LEU A 674 29.91 29.28 -0.37
C LEU A 674 28.81 30.31 -0.07
N LEU A 675 28.60 30.64 1.21
CA LEU A 675 27.48 31.48 1.65
C LEU A 675 27.67 32.98 1.35
N ASP A 676 28.89 33.39 0.98
CA ASP A 676 29.26 34.79 0.73
C ASP A 676 28.72 35.31 -0.61
N ASP A 677 28.32 34.42 -1.52
CA ASP A 677 27.82 34.76 -2.85
C ASP A 677 26.59 33.93 -3.21
N ASN A 678 25.45 34.60 -3.38
CA ASN A 678 24.19 33.95 -3.76
C ASN A 678 24.26 33.24 -5.13
N ALA A 679 25.12 33.68 -6.05
CA ALA A 679 25.31 32.98 -7.32
C ALA A 679 25.99 31.62 -7.13
N LYS A 680 26.95 31.53 -6.19
CA LYS A 680 27.59 30.26 -5.82
C LYS A 680 26.62 29.33 -5.08
N VAL A 681 25.81 29.88 -4.17
CA VAL A 681 24.75 29.11 -3.50
C VAL A 681 23.76 28.53 -4.52
N LEU A 682 23.32 29.33 -5.50
CA LEU A 682 22.38 28.86 -6.51
C LEU A 682 23.01 27.78 -7.41
N ALA A 683 24.26 27.95 -7.81
CA ALA A 683 24.98 26.93 -8.57
C ALA A 683 25.18 25.63 -7.78
N TYR A 684 25.31 25.70 -6.45
CA TYR A 684 25.34 24.52 -5.57
C TYR A 684 23.98 23.84 -5.50
N LEU A 685 22.91 24.61 -5.28
CA LEU A 685 21.56 24.10 -5.15
C LEU A 685 21.02 23.43 -6.41
N ASN A 686 21.42 23.90 -7.59
CA ASN A 686 21.00 23.36 -8.89
C ASN A 686 21.84 22.17 -9.38
N ARG A 687 22.70 21.61 -8.53
CA ARG A 687 23.41 20.37 -8.87
C ARG A 687 22.42 19.20 -8.80
N ALA A 688 22.52 18.30 -9.78
CA ALA A 688 21.80 17.05 -9.74
C ALA A 688 22.23 16.25 -8.50
N ILE A 689 21.25 15.77 -7.73
CA ILE A 689 21.44 14.90 -6.55
C ILE A 689 21.03 13.45 -6.82
N ASN A 690 20.45 13.17 -7.97
CA ASN A 690 20.14 11.83 -8.46
C ASN A 690 20.22 11.79 -10.00
N ILE A 691 19.94 10.61 -10.56
CA ILE A 691 19.98 10.35 -12.01
C ILE A 691 18.82 10.96 -12.80
N ASP A 692 17.72 11.28 -12.12
CA ASP A 692 16.53 11.90 -12.72
C ASP A 692 16.73 13.42 -12.88
N GLY A 693 17.83 13.94 -12.31
CA GLY A 693 18.23 15.34 -12.43
C GLY A 693 17.59 16.22 -11.35
N ASP A 694 17.01 15.63 -10.31
CA ASP A 694 16.47 16.40 -9.19
C ASP A 694 17.58 17.22 -8.54
N THR A 695 17.18 18.35 -7.96
CA THR A 695 18.11 19.30 -7.36
C THR A 695 17.71 19.62 -5.92
N LEU A 696 18.68 20.02 -5.09
CA LEU A 696 18.36 20.54 -3.75
C LEU A 696 17.49 21.79 -3.85
N PHE A 697 17.61 22.57 -4.93
CA PHE A 697 16.74 23.72 -5.17
C PHE A 697 15.27 23.31 -5.26
N ASP A 698 14.95 22.31 -6.09
CA ASP A 698 13.57 21.86 -6.31
C ASP A 698 12.99 21.22 -5.05
N THR A 699 13.78 20.41 -4.33
CA THR A 699 13.38 19.83 -3.05
C THR A 699 13.06 20.90 -2.00
N LEU A 700 13.96 21.87 -1.80
CA LEU A 700 13.73 22.95 -0.83
C LEU A 700 12.57 23.85 -1.25
N LYS A 701 12.43 24.15 -2.54
CA LYS A 701 11.30 24.90 -3.06
C LYS A 701 9.99 24.17 -2.79
N LYS A 702 9.90 22.87 -3.07
CA LYS A 702 8.73 22.03 -2.80
C LYS A 702 8.37 22.05 -1.31
N ASN A 703 9.35 21.91 -0.42
CA ASN A 703 9.14 21.97 1.03
C ASN A 703 8.58 23.34 1.48
N LEU A 704 9.15 24.44 0.98
CA LEU A 704 8.66 25.79 1.26
C LEU A 704 7.25 26.03 0.69
N GLU A 705 6.95 25.49 -0.49
CA GLU A 705 5.62 25.54 -1.07
C GLU A 705 4.61 24.78 -0.20
N GLU A 706 4.94 23.58 0.29
CA GLU A 706 4.09 22.82 1.21
C GLU A 706 3.88 23.52 2.56
N ASP A 707 4.89 24.21 3.08
CA ASP A 707 4.75 25.03 4.29
C ASP A 707 3.77 26.20 4.10
N ILE A 708 3.87 26.91 2.97
CA ILE A 708 2.95 28.01 2.62
C ILE A 708 1.52 27.46 2.48
N LYS A 709 1.36 26.35 1.75
CA LYS A 709 0.08 25.67 1.54
C LYS A 709 -0.56 25.27 2.87
N THR A 710 0.19 24.58 3.72
CA THR A 710 -0.28 24.06 5.01
C THR A 710 -0.66 25.21 5.95
N ARG A 711 0.19 26.23 6.05
CA ARG A 711 -0.09 27.42 6.87
C ARG A 711 -1.36 28.14 6.41
N ALA A 712 -1.52 28.34 5.10
CA ALA A 712 -2.69 29.03 4.56
C ALA A 712 -3.99 28.29 4.87
N TYR A 713 -4.01 26.95 4.73
CA TYR A 713 -5.19 26.15 5.07
C TYR A 713 -5.52 26.20 6.57
N ASN A 714 -4.51 26.12 7.42
CA ASN A 714 -4.69 26.22 8.88
C ASN A 714 -5.20 27.61 9.27
N THR A 715 -4.59 28.68 8.76
CA THR A 715 -5.05 30.06 8.99
C THR A 715 -6.49 30.26 8.51
N PHE A 716 -6.83 29.78 7.31
CA PHE A 716 -8.21 29.86 6.83
C PHE A 716 -9.18 29.17 7.78
N THR A 717 -8.83 27.97 8.25
CA THR A 717 -9.67 27.20 9.18
C THR A 717 -9.83 27.95 10.51
N ASP A 718 -8.74 28.44 11.10
CA ASP A 718 -8.74 29.14 12.39
C ASP A 718 -9.53 30.47 12.34
N GLU A 719 -9.46 31.20 11.22
CA GLU A 719 -10.19 32.45 11.02
C GLU A 719 -11.71 32.24 10.92
N HIS A 720 -12.14 31.11 10.39
CA HIS A 720 -13.56 30.83 10.13
C HIS A 720 -14.19 29.94 11.20
N VAL A 721 -13.43 29.09 11.87
CA VAL A 721 -13.90 28.15 12.88
C VAL A 721 -13.35 28.55 14.24
N LYS A 722 -14.15 29.30 15.01
CA LYS A 722 -13.75 29.75 16.35
C LYS A 722 -13.64 28.59 17.33
N ALA A 723 -12.81 28.77 18.36
CA ALA A 723 -12.63 27.77 19.41
C ALA A 723 -13.91 27.50 20.22
N ASP A 724 -14.73 28.54 20.46
CA ASP A 724 -15.97 28.54 21.23
C ASP A 724 -17.24 28.29 20.38
N LEU A 725 -17.09 27.81 19.15
CA LEU A 725 -18.20 27.62 18.20
C LEU A 725 -19.36 26.77 18.77
N THR A 726 -19.05 25.80 19.63
CA THR A 726 -20.04 24.91 20.26
C THR A 726 -20.94 25.60 21.28
N GLU A 727 -20.56 26.79 21.77
CA GLU A 727 -21.32 27.60 22.72
C GLU A 727 -22.26 28.60 22.02
N ASP A 728 -22.10 28.84 20.73
CA ASP A 728 -22.94 29.76 19.96
C ASP A 728 -24.26 29.09 19.57
N GLU A 729 -25.30 29.28 20.39
CA GLU A 729 -26.64 28.71 20.18
C GLU A 729 -27.32 29.20 18.87
N SER A 730 -26.83 30.28 18.26
CA SER A 730 -27.33 30.74 16.96
C SER A 730 -26.81 29.88 15.81
N ILE A 731 -25.65 29.25 16.00
CA ILE A 731 -24.95 28.40 15.03
C ILE A 731 -25.14 26.92 15.34
N VAL A 732 -25.07 26.53 16.61
CA VAL A 732 -25.07 25.12 17.03
C VAL A 732 -26.25 24.84 17.96
N THR A 733 -26.96 23.74 17.71
CA THR A 733 -27.96 23.21 18.65
C THR A 733 -27.56 21.78 19.03
N ILE A 734 -27.14 21.58 20.26
CA ILE A 734 -26.77 20.25 20.80
C ILE A 734 -27.95 19.65 21.55
N GLU A 735 -28.26 18.39 21.25
CA GLU A 735 -29.31 17.63 21.92
C GLU A 735 -28.75 16.95 23.18
N THR A 736 -28.46 17.73 24.22
CA THR A 736 -27.72 17.29 25.42
C THR A 736 -28.26 16.00 26.03
N LYS A 737 -29.58 15.83 26.14
CA LYS A 737 -30.19 14.60 26.68
C LYS A 737 -29.88 13.35 25.85
N LYS A 738 -29.72 13.49 24.54
CA LYS A 738 -29.39 12.39 23.63
C LYS A 738 -27.91 12.04 23.74
N VAL A 739 -27.05 13.06 23.83
CA VAL A 739 -25.61 12.91 24.07
C VAL A 739 -25.35 12.21 25.41
N GLU A 740 -25.96 12.70 26.49
CA GLU A 740 -25.88 12.08 27.82
C GLU A 740 -26.31 10.61 27.77
N LYS A 741 -27.44 10.31 27.11
CA LYS A 741 -27.94 8.94 26.97
C LYS A 741 -26.99 8.04 26.18
N MET A 742 -26.35 8.56 25.13
CA MET A 742 -25.35 7.84 24.36
C MET A 742 -24.14 7.51 25.24
N ILE A 743 -23.55 8.52 25.88
CA ILE A 743 -22.40 8.35 26.79
C ILE A 743 -22.74 7.33 27.87
N LYS A 744 -23.91 7.44 28.51
CA LYS A 744 -24.42 6.50 29.51
C LYS A 744 -24.42 5.06 29.05
N LYS A 745 -24.83 4.83 27.80
CA LYS A 745 -24.89 3.49 27.19
C LYS A 745 -23.50 2.89 27.02
N TYR A 746 -22.49 3.70 26.72
CA TYR A 746 -21.11 3.26 26.48
C TYR A 746 -20.25 3.16 27.74
N THR A 747 -20.48 4.02 28.74
CA THR A 747 -19.74 4.00 30.01
C THR A 747 -20.35 3.08 31.06
N GLY A 748 -21.60 2.64 30.86
CA GLY A 748 -22.33 1.76 31.77
C GLY A 748 -22.71 2.40 33.11
N LYS A 749 -22.59 3.73 33.25
CA LYS A 749 -22.86 4.51 34.47
C LYS A 749 -24.12 5.33 34.33
#